data_AF-A0A8X6UZA3-F1
#
_entry.id   AF-A0A8X6UZA3-F1
#
_cell.length_a   1.000
_cell.length_b   1.000
_cell.length_c   1.000
_cell.angle_alpha   90.00
_cell.angle_beta   90.00
_cell.angle_gamma   90.00
#
_symmetry.space_group_name_H-M   'P 1'
#
loop_
_entity.id
_entity.type
_entity.pdbx_description
1 polymer ?
#
loop_
_entity_poly.entity_id
_entity_poly.type
_entity_poly.pdbx_seq_one_letter_code
_entity_poly.pdbx_strand_id
1 'polypeptide(L)'
;MILWKDSVDGPVQTYKLNTVTYGTTCAPYLATRTIQQLARDEGQHYPLAASVTIRDIYMDDILTGSSDFQEFQKLQLEFISLFKKAGMSLHKWCRNTPEILNSIPKEEQSWDFHYQSSDQKTIKTLEIIWSPQFDYFSFKTVVNCQWDEPLSNPIAKEWNHFVSTLPVIQNIHVPRLVIGKGRFIIHGFVDASTAAYGAVLYAQSISEEDVSTRLLCSKSRVAPVKPITILRLALCACVLLSQLLEKVLHSLTLPIQQIMLWTDSNIVLAWIQRSPEQLKTFIGNRIKIIQRLTQNCQWNHVSSNENPADLISRGLNASDISSKQLWWHGPDFLREELEANPIDFERITSDSDYLKELKPANMLLTSCKFSLIDDLSKRSNNYTKLLHILSYIFRFLHNSRNRSVKRSGQLDYSEVNEAELCLIKNFQASAFQEEIEFLAKSSCNSKKGPQALLYCTRQRFWPLRGRSIARKIMHECVVCFKNKPIVANQLMGSLPRERVNPSFPFLHTGIDYCGPFFIRYKHQRKGTYQKIYVAIFVCLASKAVHLEIVSDLTTDAFLTTLKRFVARRGKCATVSSDNAKNFVGANRELKRLHNLLKFSEEKLSSYLSSEGISWNSMPPRAPNFGGLWEAGVKSFKFYLKRAVGNLKMTLEEFLTIITQIEGILNSRPITPLSEDIDDLEVLTPGHFLIGRPITSISEPNLLDKTENTLSR
;
A
#
# COMPACT_ATOMS: atom_id res chain seq x y z
N MET A 1 15.79 -13.62 -29.80
CA MET A 1 16.17 -14.36 -31.01
C MET A 1 14.90 -14.97 -31.59
N ILE A 2 14.64 -14.77 -32.88
CA ILE A 2 13.46 -15.30 -33.59
C ILE A 2 13.97 -16.39 -34.51
N LEU A 3 13.46 -17.61 -34.35
CA LEU A 3 13.72 -18.70 -35.29
C LEU A 3 12.61 -18.69 -36.33
N TRP A 4 12.98 -18.61 -37.60
CA TRP A 4 12.04 -18.52 -38.72
C TRP A 4 12.35 -19.59 -39.74
N LYS A 5 11.30 -20.13 -40.36
CA LYS A 5 11.42 -21.20 -41.36
C LYS A 5 10.42 -20.90 -42.49
N ASP A 6 10.93 -20.58 -43.68
CA ASP A 6 10.09 -20.19 -44.82
C ASP A 6 9.27 -21.35 -45.40
N SER A 7 9.70 -22.59 -45.17
CA SER A 7 8.99 -23.80 -45.60
C SER A 7 9.26 -24.98 -44.67
N VAL A 8 8.39 -25.99 -44.70
CA VAL A 8 8.48 -27.19 -43.83
C VAL A 8 9.82 -27.92 -44.00
N ASP A 9 10.43 -27.86 -45.19
CA ASP A 9 11.71 -28.51 -45.50
C ASP A 9 12.89 -27.54 -45.63
N GLY A 10 12.67 -26.23 -45.42
CA GLY A 10 13.72 -25.21 -45.52
C GLY A 10 14.69 -25.19 -44.34
N PRO A 11 15.87 -24.56 -44.45
CA PRO A 11 16.76 -24.35 -43.30
C PRO A 11 16.12 -23.38 -42.29
N VAL A 12 16.34 -23.61 -40.99
CA VAL A 12 15.92 -22.67 -39.94
C VAL A 12 16.85 -21.46 -39.98
N GLN A 13 16.27 -20.28 -40.12
CA GLN A 13 16.97 -19.01 -40.11
C GLN A 13 16.82 -18.34 -38.75
N THR A 14 17.87 -17.65 -38.32
CA THR A 14 17.91 -16.96 -37.03
C THR A 14 17.89 -15.46 -37.26
N TYR A 15 16.85 -14.81 -36.73
CA TYR A 15 16.67 -13.37 -36.78
C TYR A 15 16.84 -12.75 -35.40
N LYS A 16 17.35 -11.52 -35.37
CA LYS A 16 17.40 -10.67 -34.17
C LYS A 16 16.67 -9.38 -34.47
N LEU A 17 15.80 -8.95 -33.55
CA LEU A 17 15.19 -7.64 -33.64
C LEU A 17 16.24 -6.58 -33.33
N ASN A 18 16.37 -5.62 -34.24
CA ASN A 18 17.22 -4.45 -34.07
C ASN A 18 16.46 -3.28 -33.43
N THR A 19 15.19 -3.48 -33.07
CA THR A 19 14.29 -2.50 -32.47
C THR A 19 13.85 -2.94 -31.08
N VAL A 20 13.45 -1.97 -30.26
CA VAL A 20 12.87 -2.24 -28.93
C VAL A 20 11.62 -3.10 -29.11
N THR A 21 11.64 -4.30 -28.51
CA THR A 21 10.59 -5.30 -28.70
C THR A 21 9.50 -5.16 -27.65
N TYR A 22 8.25 -5.00 -28.08
CA TYR A 22 7.08 -5.05 -27.21
C TYR A 22 7.04 -6.36 -26.42
N GLY A 23 6.62 -6.28 -25.15
CA GLY A 23 6.52 -7.45 -24.25
C GLY A 23 7.76 -7.73 -23.41
N THR A 24 8.91 -7.11 -23.69
CA THR A 24 10.04 -7.12 -22.75
C THR A 24 9.76 -6.18 -21.57
N THR A 25 10.23 -6.55 -20.36
CA THR A 25 9.95 -5.77 -19.14
C THR A 25 10.53 -4.36 -19.18
N CYS A 26 11.59 -4.14 -19.95
CA CYS A 26 12.27 -2.85 -20.08
C CYS A 26 11.75 -1.99 -21.26
N ALA A 27 11.05 -2.57 -22.25
CA ALA A 27 10.62 -1.84 -23.46
C ALA A 27 9.80 -0.58 -23.18
N PRO A 28 8.75 -0.60 -22.33
CA PRO A 28 7.96 0.61 -22.06
C PRO A 28 8.81 1.75 -21.48
N TYR A 29 9.72 1.40 -20.56
CA TYR A 29 10.64 2.39 -19.98
C TYR A 29 11.57 2.98 -21.04
N LEU A 30 12.19 2.15 -21.87
CA LEU A 30 13.12 2.61 -22.92
C LEU A 30 12.42 3.51 -23.93
N ALA A 31 11.22 3.15 -24.39
CA ALA A 31 10.44 3.96 -25.32
C ALA A 31 10.11 5.35 -24.72
N THR A 32 9.47 5.39 -23.55
CA THR A 32 9.11 6.65 -22.90
C THR A 32 10.35 7.48 -22.54
N ARG A 33 11.41 6.85 -22.03
CA ARG A 33 12.64 7.55 -21.63
C ARG A 33 13.37 8.18 -22.82
N THR A 34 13.37 7.52 -23.98
CA THR A 34 13.98 8.02 -25.23
C THR A 34 13.24 9.26 -25.71
N ILE A 35 11.90 9.20 -25.78
CA ILE A 35 11.05 10.34 -26.16
C ILE A 35 11.22 11.51 -25.18
N GLN A 36 11.25 11.24 -23.87
CA GLN A 36 11.52 12.27 -22.87
C GLN A 36 12.95 12.85 -22.97
N GLN A 37 13.94 12.05 -23.37
CA GLN A 37 15.31 12.53 -23.56
C GLN A 37 15.38 13.46 -24.77
N LEU A 38 14.74 13.09 -25.88
CA LEU A 38 14.65 13.91 -27.07
C LEU A 38 14.09 15.31 -26.77
N ALA A 39 13.00 15.39 -26.01
CA ALA A 39 12.42 16.67 -25.61
C ALA A 39 13.36 17.51 -24.73
N ARG A 40 14.24 16.89 -23.93
CA ARG A 40 15.20 17.60 -23.08
C ARG A 40 16.39 18.12 -23.88
N ASP A 41 16.90 17.30 -24.80
CA ASP A 41 18.10 17.61 -25.58
C ASP A 41 17.81 18.66 -26.65
N GLU A 42 16.68 18.52 -27.35
CA GLU A 42 16.32 19.37 -28.48
C GLU A 42 15.28 20.46 -28.11
N GLY A 43 14.79 20.47 -26.87
CA GLY A 43 13.66 21.32 -26.47
C GLY A 43 13.93 22.82 -26.51
N GLN A 44 15.19 23.25 -26.51
CA GLN A 44 15.52 24.67 -26.72
C GLN A 44 15.21 25.12 -28.16
N HIS A 45 15.32 24.23 -29.14
CA HIS A 45 15.06 24.51 -30.54
C HIS A 45 13.59 24.34 -30.92
N TYR A 46 12.86 23.46 -30.20
CA TYR A 46 11.47 23.10 -30.47
C TYR A 46 10.62 23.18 -29.18
N PRO A 47 10.45 24.39 -28.60
CA PRO A 47 9.89 24.54 -27.26
C PRO A 47 8.43 24.13 -27.14
N LEU A 48 7.60 24.34 -28.18
CA LEU A 48 6.20 23.94 -28.16
C LEU A 48 6.10 22.41 -28.19
N ALA A 49 6.76 21.79 -29.17
CA ALA A 49 6.73 20.33 -29.31
C ALA A 49 7.35 19.63 -28.10
N ALA A 50 8.45 20.12 -27.55
CA ALA A 50 9.09 19.52 -26.38
C ALA A 50 8.21 19.57 -25.13
N SER A 51 7.52 20.70 -24.89
CA SER A 51 6.60 20.82 -23.75
C SER A 51 5.45 19.82 -23.83
N VAL A 52 4.88 19.64 -25.02
CA VAL A 52 3.81 18.69 -25.29
C VAL A 52 4.31 17.25 -25.26
N THR A 53 5.50 16.97 -25.78
CA THR A 53 6.15 15.63 -25.76
C THR A 53 6.30 15.11 -24.33
N ILE A 54 6.60 16.00 -23.38
CA ILE A 54 6.75 15.63 -21.96
C ILE A 54 5.40 15.36 -21.28
N ARG A 55 4.34 16.05 -21.72
CA ARG A 55 3.05 16.10 -21.01
C ARG A 55 1.96 15.21 -21.62
N ASP A 56 1.84 15.20 -22.95
CA ASP A 56 0.64 14.75 -23.68
C ASP A 56 0.88 13.45 -24.47
N ILE A 57 2.01 12.77 -24.25
CA ILE A 57 2.32 11.47 -24.87
C ILE A 57 1.84 10.33 -23.98
N TYR A 58 1.04 9.46 -24.58
CA TYR A 58 0.62 8.20 -23.98
C TYR A 58 1.12 7.03 -24.85
N MET A 59 2.13 6.31 -24.35
CA MET A 59 2.81 5.25 -25.10
C MET A 59 3.29 5.77 -26.47
N ASP A 60 2.60 5.38 -27.55
CA ASP A 60 2.94 5.71 -28.94
C ASP A 60 2.02 6.80 -29.52
N ASP A 61 1.01 7.26 -28.76
CA ASP A 61 0.03 8.26 -29.18
C ASP A 61 0.32 9.65 -28.58
N ILE A 62 0.24 10.70 -29.41
CA ILE A 62 0.29 12.10 -28.98
C ILE A 62 -1.14 12.63 -28.91
N LEU A 63 -1.62 12.95 -27.71
CA LEU A 63 -3.01 13.37 -27.46
C LEU A 63 -3.09 14.86 -27.16
N THR A 64 -2.81 15.70 -28.16
CA THR A 64 -2.71 17.16 -28.00
C THR A 64 -3.49 17.92 -29.09
N GLY A 65 -3.67 19.23 -28.89
CA GLY A 65 -4.30 20.12 -29.86
C GLY A 65 -4.19 21.59 -29.45
N SER A 66 -4.64 22.50 -30.32
CA SER A 66 -4.78 23.93 -30.01
C SER A 66 -6.15 24.45 -30.45
N SER A 67 -6.64 25.49 -29.77
CA SER A 67 -7.82 26.27 -30.17
C SER A 67 -7.52 27.29 -31.26
N ASP A 68 -6.24 27.58 -31.54
CA ASP A 68 -5.78 28.44 -32.62
C ASP A 68 -5.08 27.63 -33.71
N PHE A 69 -5.44 27.90 -34.97
CA PHE A 69 -4.90 27.15 -36.09
C PHE A 69 -3.43 27.44 -36.36
N GLN A 70 -3.00 28.70 -36.24
CA GLN A 70 -1.61 29.08 -36.49
C GLN A 70 -0.68 28.46 -35.45
N GLU A 71 -1.12 28.46 -34.19
CA GLU A 71 -0.42 27.77 -33.11
C GLU A 71 -0.35 26.26 -33.35
N PHE A 72 -1.46 25.63 -33.78
CA PHE A 72 -1.46 24.20 -34.14
C PHE A 72 -0.48 23.89 -35.27
N GLN A 73 -0.48 24.69 -36.34
CA GLN A 73 0.42 24.50 -37.48
C GLN A 73 1.89 24.64 -37.05
N LYS A 74 2.20 25.63 -36.22
CA LYS A 74 3.54 25.79 -35.65
C LYS A 74 3.95 24.59 -34.79
N LEU A 75 3.05 24.14 -33.91
CA LEU A 75 3.27 22.96 -33.07
C LEU A 75 3.52 21.70 -33.91
N GLN A 76 2.76 21.50 -34.98
CA GLN A 76 2.94 20.39 -35.91
C GLN A 76 4.32 20.40 -36.58
N LEU A 77 4.75 21.57 -37.09
CA LEU A 77 6.06 21.71 -37.73
C LEU A 77 7.22 21.47 -36.76
N GLU A 78 7.10 21.96 -35.52
CA GLU A 78 8.06 21.68 -34.46
C GLU A 78 8.09 20.19 -34.11
N PHE A 79 6.95 19.50 -34.06
CA PHE A 79 6.87 18.06 -33.80
C PHE A 79 7.57 17.23 -34.87
N ILE A 80 7.30 17.52 -36.15
CA ILE A 80 7.94 16.84 -37.27
C ILE A 80 9.46 17.03 -37.18
N SER A 81 9.90 18.26 -36.92
CA SER A 81 11.32 18.58 -36.82
C SER A 81 12.00 17.89 -35.63
N LEU A 82 11.35 17.91 -34.46
CA LEU A 82 11.84 17.29 -33.23
C LEU A 82 11.98 15.77 -33.39
N PHE A 83 10.93 15.07 -33.82
CA PHE A 83 10.96 13.61 -33.96
C PHE A 83 11.87 13.14 -35.10
N LYS A 84 12.05 13.96 -36.15
CA LYS A 84 13.04 13.71 -37.20
C LYS A 84 14.48 13.66 -36.67
N LYS A 85 14.82 14.42 -35.61
CA LYS A 85 16.14 14.33 -34.95
C LYS A 85 16.40 12.95 -34.35
N ALA A 86 15.36 12.25 -33.93
CA ALA A 86 15.44 10.88 -33.42
C ALA A 86 15.25 9.81 -34.52
N GLY A 87 15.19 10.20 -35.80
CA GLY A 87 14.89 9.28 -36.90
C GLY A 87 13.46 8.73 -36.88
N MET A 88 12.56 9.38 -36.16
CA MET A 88 11.15 8.98 -36.04
C MET A 88 10.28 9.80 -36.97
N SER A 89 9.35 9.13 -37.66
CA SER A 89 8.36 9.78 -38.51
C SER A 89 6.99 9.69 -37.86
N LEU A 90 6.33 10.84 -37.68
CA LEU A 90 4.99 10.92 -37.12
C LEU A 90 3.96 10.72 -38.25
N HIS A 91 2.93 9.92 -37.98
CA HIS A 91 1.88 9.58 -38.94
C HIS A 91 0.48 9.71 -38.29
N LYS A 92 -0.57 9.56 -39.09
CA LYS A 92 -1.98 9.54 -38.64
C LYS A 92 -2.43 10.83 -37.94
N TRP A 93 -2.10 11.97 -38.52
CA TRP A 93 -2.55 13.28 -38.06
C TRP A 93 -4.08 13.41 -38.20
N CYS A 94 -4.72 14.03 -37.22
CA CYS A 94 -6.18 14.08 -37.12
C CYS A 94 -6.67 15.48 -36.73
N ARG A 95 -7.86 15.87 -37.20
CA ARG A 95 -8.46 17.19 -36.96
C ARG A 95 -9.99 17.14 -36.95
N ASN A 96 -10.64 18.05 -36.24
CA ASN A 96 -12.10 18.22 -36.19
C ASN A 96 -12.64 19.37 -37.06
N THR A 97 -11.79 20.12 -37.77
CA THR A 97 -12.20 21.25 -38.64
C THR A 97 -12.04 20.94 -40.14
N PRO A 98 -13.08 21.13 -40.98
CA PRO A 98 -13.05 20.77 -42.40
C PRO A 98 -12.44 21.84 -43.35
N GLU A 99 -12.41 23.11 -42.97
CA GLU A 99 -12.24 24.27 -43.87
C GLU A 99 -10.81 24.51 -44.42
N ILE A 100 -9.81 23.75 -43.98
CA ILE A 100 -8.39 24.11 -44.14
C ILE A 100 -7.63 23.09 -45.00
N LEU A 101 -8.25 22.58 -46.08
CA LEU A 101 -7.52 21.82 -47.12
C LEU A 101 -7.00 22.71 -48.25
N ASN A 102 -7.57 23.91 -48.41
CA ASN A 102 -7.30 24.76 -49.57
C ASN A 102 -6.10 25.72 -49.40
N SER A 103 -5.55 25.86 -48.20
CA SER A 103 -4.46 26.80 -47.88
C SER A 103 -3.11 26.13 -47.60
N ILE A 104 -3.02 24.80 -47.74
CA ILE A 104 -1.78 24.04 -47.52
C ILE A 104 -1.10 23.80 -48.89
N PRO A 105 0.20 24.14 -49.06
CA PRO A 105 0.94 23.92 -50.30
C PRO A 105 0.88 22.47 -50.78
N LYS A 106 0.83 22.24 -52.09
CA LYS A 106 0.68 20.90 -52.68
C LYS A 106 1.79 19.90 -52.29
N GLU A 107 2.99 20.37 -51.93
CA GLU A 107 4.05 19.48 -51.41
C GLU A 107 3.76 18.96 -49.98
N GLU A 108 3.00 19.72 -49.18
CA GLU A 108 2.53 19.36 -47.84
C GLU A 108 1.17 18.63 -47.86
N GLN A 109 0.59 18.37 -49.04
CA GLN A 109 -0.57 17.46 -49.17
C GLN A 109 -0.15 15.97 -49.12
N SER A 110 1.15 15.69 -49.00
CA SER A 110 1.72 14.33 -48.88
C SER A 110 1.64 13.73 -47.47
N TRP A 111 1.23 14.51 -46.48
CA TRP A 111 0.98 13.96 -45.14
C TRP A 111 -0.32 13.16 -45.19
N ASP A 112 -0.24 11.86 -44.90
CA ASP A 112 -1.38 10.95 -44.73
C ASP A 112 -2.37 11.47 -43.67
N PHE A 113 -3.18 12.47 -44.04
CA PHE A 113 -4.55 12.60 -43.62
C PHE A 113 -5.40 11.57 -44.39
N HIS A 114 -4.86 10.37 -44.64
CA HIS A 114 -5.54 9.26 -45.30
C HIS A 114 -6.63 8.75 -44.37
N TYR A 115 -7.72 9.49 -44.42
CA TYR A 115 -8.97 9.23 -43.77
C TYR A 115 -10.10 9.33 -44.79
N GLN A 116 -9.85 8.71 -45.94
CA GLN A 116 -10.78 8.51 -47.03
C GLN A 116 -10.72 7.03 -47.45
N SER A 117 -11.10 6.14 -46.55
CA SER A 117 -11.55 4.80 -46.92
C SER A 117 -12.83 4.50 -46.15
N SER A 118 -13.81 3.97 -46.87
CA SER A 118 -15.25 4.12 -46.69
C SER A 118 -15.91 3.48 -45.46
N ASP A 119 -15.19 2.95 -44.46
CA ASP A 119 -15.84 2.13 -43.41
C ASP A 119 -15.47 2.34 -41.93
N GLN A 120 -14.65 3.33 -41.55
CA GLN A 120 -14.67 3.81 -40.15
C GLN A 120 -13.97 5.15 -40.00
N LYS A 121 -14.76 6.19 -39.69
CA LYS A 121 -14.34 7.58 -39.50
C LYS A 121 -13.96 7.94 -38.04
N THR A 122 -13.53 6.98 -37.23
CA THR A 122 -13.07 7.23 -35.86
C THR A 122 -11.61 6.82 -35.49
N ILE A 123 -11.03 7.51 -34.50
CA ILE A 123 -9.69 7.25 -33.92
C ILE A 123 -9.87 6.58 -32.56
N LYS A 124 -9.03 5.60 -32.24
CA LYS A 124 -9.16 4.81 -31.01
C LYS A 124 -7.91 4.92 -30.14
N THR A 125 -8.11 5.29 -28.86
CA THR A 125 -7.07 5.24 -27.82
C THR A 125 -7.71 4.72 -26.53
N LEU A 126 -7.10 3.71 -25.89
CA LEU A 126 -7.61 3.10 -24.65
C LEU A 126 -9.08 2.62 -24.73
N GLU A 127 -9.49 2.06 -25.87
CA GLU A 127 -10.88 1.64 -26.14
C GLU A 127 -11.92 2.78 -26.24
N ILE A 128 -11.49 4.04 -26.09
CA ILE A 128 -12.31 5.22 -26.37
C ILE A 128 -12.14 5.61 -27.84
N ILE A 129 -13.26 5.88 -28.50
CA ILE A 129 -13.32 6.16 -29.92
C ILE A 129 -13.69 7.63 -30.13
N TRP A 130 -12.77 8.45 -30.58
CA TRP A 130 -13.03 9.84 -30.97
C TRP A 130 -13.50 9.92 -32.42
N SER A 131 -14.57 10.66 -32.66
CA SER A 131 -15.09 10.98 -33.98
C SER A 131 -14.74 12.43 -34.32
N PRO A 132 -13.70 12.69 -35.14
CA PRO A 132 -13.25 14.05 -35.39
C PRO A 132 -14.30 14.91 -36.10
N GLN A 133 -15.07 14.30 -37.01
CA GLN A 133 -16.10 15.01 -37.79
C GLN A 133 -17.19 15.65 -36.90
N PHE A 134 -17.56 14.98 -35.80
CA PHE A 134 -18.66 15.40 -34.92
C PHE A 134 -18.18 15.85 -33.54
N ASP A 135 -16.89 15.73 -33.27
CA ASP A 135 -16.21 16.09 -32.04
C ASP A 135 -16.77 15.47 -30.74
N TYR A 136 -17.09 14.18 -30.79
CA TYR A 136 -17.50 13.40 -29.62
C TYR A 136 -16.64 12.16 -29.42
N PHE A 137 -16.63 11.66 -28.19
CA PHE A 137 -16.18 10.32 -27.85
C PHE A 137 -17.34 9.32 -27.89
N SER A 138 -17.03 8.09 -28.26
CA SER A 138 -17.93 6.95 -28.38
C SER A 138 -17.20 5.68 -27.94
N PHE A 139 -17.92 4.57 -27.83
CA PHE A 139 -17.40 3.30 -27.32
C PHE A 139 -17.77 2.16 -28.27
N LYS A 140 -16.87 1.20 -28.44
CA LYS A 140 -17.17 -0.06 -29.13
C LYS A 140 -17.15 -1.19 -28.13
N THR A 141 -18.30 -1.83 -27.94
CA THR A 141 -18.43 -2.99 -27.07
C THR A 141 -18.20 -4.26 -27.90
N VAL A 142 -17.18 -5.03 -27.53
CA VAL A 142 -16.95 -6.37 -28.07
C VAL A 142 -17.09 -7.37 -26.94
N VAL A 143 -18.10 -8.23 -27.04
CA VAL A 143 -18.34 -9.29 -26.06
C VAL A 143 -17.60 -10.54 -26.55
N ASN A 144 -16.36 -10.70 -26.08
CA ASN A 144 -15.59 -11.94 -26.32
C ASN A 144 -15.78 -12.87 -25.12
N CYS A 145 -16.61 -13.90 -25.28
CA CYS A 145 -16.77 -14.95 -24.30
C CYS A 145 -15.83 -16.11 -24.63
N GLN A 146 -14.76 -16.32 -23.86
CA GLN A 146 -14.07 -17.62 -23.78
C GLN A 146 -13.55 -17.87 -22.38
N TRP A 147 -14.03 -18.94 -21.72
CA TRP A 147 -13.42 -19.71 -20.63
C TRP A 147 -14.20 -21.04 -20.54
N ASP A 148 -13.50 -22.19 -20.53
CA ASP A 148 -14.05 -23.53 -20.80
C ASP A 148 -14.98 -24.12 -19.71
N GLU A 149 -15.35 -23.34 -18.69
CA GLU A 149 -16.25 -23.77 -17.61
C GLU A 149 -17.62 -23.07 -17.67
N PRO A 150 -18.75 -23.81 -17.66
CA PRO A 150 -20.08 -23.22 -17.63
C PRO A 150 -20.36 -22.54 -16.28
N LEU A 151 -20.80 -21.28 -16.32
CA LEU A 151 -21.28 -20.55 -15.13
C LEU A 151 -22.53 -21.22 -14.54
N SER A 152 -22.71 -21.10 -13.22
CA SER A 152 -23.93 -21.58 -12.57
C SER A 152 -25.17 -20.84 -13.10
N ASN A 153 -26.32 -21.53 -13.21
CA ASN A 153 -27.54 -20.97 -13.80
C ASN A 153 -27.98 -19.57 -13.30
N PRO A 154 -27.88 -19.23 -11.99
CA PRO A 154 -28.22 -17.90 -11.50
C PRO A 154 -27.26 -16.82 -12.04
N ILE A 155 -25.96 -17.10 -11.97
CA ILE A 155 -24.90 -16.18 -12.41
C ILE A 155 -24.91 -16.04 -13.92
N ALA A 156 -25.12 -17.15 -14.65
CA ALA A 156 -25.25 -17.15 -16.10
C ALA A 156 -26.42 -16.28 -16.57
N LYS A 157 -27.58 -16.33 -15.88
CA LYS A 157 -28.73 -15.48 -16.19
C LYS A 157 -28.43 -13.99 -15.95
N GLU A 158 -27.84 -13.65 -14.81
CA GLU A 158 -27.47 -12.28 -14.48
C GLU A 158 -26.42 -11.72 -15.46
N TRP A 159 -25.41 -12.53 -15.78
CA TRP A 159 -24.38 -12.21 -16.77
C TRP A 159 -24.98 -12.01 -18.17
N ASN A 160 -25.80 -12.94 -18.64
CA ASN A 160 -26.43 -12.83 -19.97
C ASN A 160 -27.35 -11.60 -20.05
N HIS A 161 -28.09 -11.29 -18.97
CA HIS A 161 -28.88 -10.07 -18.89
C HIS A 161 -27.98 -8.83 -18.99
N PHE A 162 -26.92 -8.74 -18.18
CA PHE A 162 -25.96 -7.63 -18.24
C PHE A 162 -25.35 -7.48 -19.64
N VAL A 163 -24.82 -8.57 -20.22
CA VAL A 163 -24.25 -8.60 -21.58
C VAL A 163 -25.24 -8.12 -22.63
N SER A 164 -26.51 -8.50 -22.52
CA SER A 164 -27.55 -8.06 -23.47
C SER A 164 -27.80 -6.54 -23.44
N THR A 165 -27.45 -5.84 -22.36
CA THR A 165 -27.59 -4.38 -22.25
C THR A 165 -26.38 -3.60 -22.81
N LEU A 166 -25.21 -4.24 -22.95
CA LEU A 166 -23.97 -3.58 -23.39
C LEU A 166 -24.00 -2.97 -24.81
N PRO A 167 -24.73 -3.52 -25.81
CA PRO A 167 -24.80 -2.89 -27.14
C PRO A 167 -25.33 -1.46 -27.10
N VAL A 168 -26.19 -1.10 -26.14
CA VAL A 168 -26.75 0.26 -26.00
C VAL A 168 -25.66 1.32 -25.76
N ILE A 169 -24.53 0.93 -25.18
CA ILE A 169 -23.40 1.83 -24.90
C ILE A 169 -22.82 2.42 -26.19
N GLN A 170 -22.94 1.72 -27.32
CA GLN A 170 -22.44 2.21 -28.62
C GLN A 170 -23.17 3.47 -29.10
N ASN A 171 -24.38 3.72 -28.59
CA ASN A 171 -25.17 4.91 -28.90
C ASN A 171 -24.88 6.09 -27.97
N ILE A 172 -24.00 5.93 -26.98
CA ILE A 172 -23.62 7.00 -26.06
C ILE A 172 -22.53 7.85 -26.71
N HIS A 173 -22.84 9.14 -26.86
CA HIS A 173 -21.90 10.13 -27.36
C HIS A 173 -21.56 11.11 -26.24
N VAL A 174 -20.28 11.23 -25.92
CA VAL A 174 -19.79 12.16 -24.90
C VAL A 174 -19.10 13.33 -25.61
N PRO A 175 -19.60 14.57 -25.51
CA PRO A 175 -18.95 15.72 -26.13
C PRO A 175 -17.49 15.84 -25.68
N ARG A 176 -16.55 15.98 -26.63
CA ARG A 176 -15.12 16.14 -26.28
C ARG A 176 -14.88 17.48 -25.56
N LEU A 177 -15.53 18.54 -26.04
CA LEU A 177 -15.41 19.87 -25.45
C LEU A 177 -16.20 19.93 -24.14
N VAL A 178 -15.49 19.82 -23.03
CA VAL A 178 -16.11 19.85 -21.69
C VAL A 178 -16.38 21.29 -21.23
N ILE A 179 -15.61 22.25 -21.72
CA ILE A 179 -15.50 23.59 -21.13
C ILE A 179 -16.04 24.66 -22.10
N GLY A 180 -16.82 25.61 -21.57
CA GLY A 180 -17.41 26.75 -22.28
C GLY A 180 -16.59 28.04 -22.13
N LYS A 181 -17.22 29.20 -22.40
CA LYS A 181 -16.62 30.52 -22.14
C LYS A 181 -16.83 30.93 -20.68
N GLY A 182 -15.97 31.82 -20.17
CA GLY A 182 -16.14 32.45 -18.86
C GLY A 182 -15.33 31.82 -17.74
N ARG A 183 -15.89 31.79 -16.52
CA ARG A 183 -15.22 31.29 -15.31
C ARG A 183 -15.45 29.80 -15.11
N PHE A 184 -14.45 29.13 -14.53
CA PHE A 184 -14.45 27.67 -14.36
C PHE A 184 -14.45 27.25 -12.90
N ILE A 185 -15.40 26.36 -12.56
CA ILE A 185 -15.53 25.75 -11.24
C ILE A 185 -15.49 24.23 -11.39
N ILE A 186 -14.77 23.54 -10.51
CA ILE A 186 -14.75 22.08 -10.47
C ILE A 186 -15.62 21.58 -9.32
N HIS A 187 -16.53 20.66 -9.64
CA HIS A 187 -17.37 19.97 -8.66
C HIS A 187 -16.97 18.51 -8.56
N GLY A 188 -16.74 18.02 -7.35
CA GLY A 188 -16.42 16.61 -7.10
C GLY A 188 -17.44 15.97 -6.16
N PHE A 189 -18.08 14.88 -6.57
CA PHE A 189 -19.05 14.16 -5.75
C PHE A 189 -18.51 12.79 -5.38
N VAL A 190 -18.86 12.32 -4.18
CA VAL A 190 -18.50 10.98 -3.71
C VAL A 190 -19.69 10.24 -3.15
N ASP A 191 -19.63 8.92 -3.25
CA ASP A 191 -20.55 8.04 -2.56
C ASP A 191 -19.94 6.65 -2.30
N ALA A 192 -20.54 5.91 -1.38
CA ALA A 192 -20.17 4.54 -1.05
C ALA A 192 -21.35 3.66 -0.63
N SER A 193 -21.38 2.45 -1.16
CA SER A 193 -22.25 1.35 -0.76
C SER A 193 -21.42 0.18 -0.19
N THR A 194 -22.09 -0.88 0.23
CA THR A 194 -21.43 -2.13 0.62
C THR A 194 -20.80 -2.88 -0.55
N ALA A 195 -21.17 -2.55 -1.80
CA ALA A 195 -20.65 -3.19 -3.02
C ALA A 195 -19.46 -2.42 -3.61
N ALA A 196 -19.54 -1.08 -3.67
CA ALA A 196 -18.53 -0.23 -4.29
C ALA A 196 -18.52 1.18 -3.70
N TYR A 197 -17.47 1.93 -3.96
CA TYR A 197 -17.41 3.36 -3.69
C TYR A 197 -16.76 4.10 -4.85
N GLY A 198 -17.13 5.36 -5.02
CA GLY A 198 -16.80 6.09 -6.23
C GLY A 198 -16.70 7.59 -6.04
N ALA A 199 -16.11 8.22 -7.05
CA ALA A 199 -15.99 9.65 -7.17
C ALA A 199 -16.27 10.08 -8.61
N VAL A 200 -16.89 11.23 -8.79
CA VAL A 200 -17.13 11.85 -10.10
C VAL A 200 -16.79 13.34 -10.06
N LEU A 201 -16.17 13.84 -11.12
CA LEU A 201 -15.79 15.23 -11.30
C LEU A 201 -16.55 15.85 -12.47
N TYR A 202 -17.02 17.07 -12.28
CA TYR A 202 -17.66 17.91 -13.29
C TYR A 202 -16.90 19.22 -13.43
N ALA A 203 -16.86 19.75 -14.65
CA ALA A 203 -16.49 21.13 -14.93
C ALA A 203 -17.75 21.95 -15.14
N GLN A 204 -17.86 23.05 -14.42
CA GLN A 204 -18.86 24.07 -14.64
C GLN A 204 -18.22 25.27 -15.32
N SER A 205 -18.85 25.76 -16.39
CA SER A 205 -18.49 26.99 -17.09
C SER A 205 -19.61 28.00 -16.90
N ILE A 206 -19.27 29.18 -16.37
CA ILE A 206 -20.22 30.26 -16.14
C ILE A 206 -19.82 31.46 -16.98
N SER A 207 -20.72 31.88 -17.86
CA SER A 207 -20.64 33.11 -18.64
C SER A 207 -21.80 34.03 -18.26
N GLU A 208 -21.82 35.26 -18.79
CA GLU A 208 -22.94 36.19 -18.56
C GLU A 208 -24.27 35.68 -19.13
N GLU A 209 -24.23 34.82 -20.15
CA GLU A 209 -25.40 34.34 -20.89
C GLU A 209 -25.77 32.87 -20.60
N ASP A 210 -24.80 32.04 -20.17
CA ASP A 210 -25.00 30.59 -20.01
C ASP A 210 -24.19 29.97 -18.85
N VAL A 211 -24.80 29.01 -18.17
CA VAL A 211 -24.19 28.15 -17.14
C VAL A 211 -24.32 26.70 -17.58
N SER A 212 -23.18 26.08 -17.89
CA SER A 212 -23.15 24.68 -18.33
C SER A 212 -22.24 23.83 -17.43
N THR A 213 -22.71 22.63 -17.12
CA THR A 213 -21.98 21.63 -16.34
C THR A 213 -21.82 20.36 -17.16
N ARG A 214 -20.59 19.85 -17.24
CA ARG A 214 -20.26 18.64 -18.00
C ARG A 214 -19.35 17.71 -17.22
N LEU A 215 -19.57 16.41 -17.39
CA LEU A 215 -18.77 15.34 -16.80
C LEU A 215 -17.31 15.43 -17.30
N LEU A 216 -16.34 15.50 -16.37
CA LEU A 216 -14.91 15.44 -16.68
C LEU A 216 -14.42 14.00 -16.65
N CYS A 217 -14.56 13.35 -15.50
CA CYS A 217 -14.16 11.97 -15.32
C CYS A 217 -14.78 11.38 -14.05
N SER A 218 -14.77 10.06 -13.95
CA SER A 218 -15.17 9.35 -12.75
C SER A 218 -14.18 8.22 -12.43
N LYS A 219 -14.21 7.75 -11.18
CA LYS A 219 -13.41 6.62 -10.74
C LYS A 219 -14.16 5.82 -9.69
N SER A 220 -14.17 4.51 -9.84
CA SER A 220 -14.82 3.58 -8.92
C SER A 220 -13.85 2.56 -8.35
N ARG A 221 -14.22 1.96 -7.22
CA ARG A 221 -13.54 0.82 -6.61
C ARG A 221 -14.56 -0.12 -5.97
N VAL A 222 -14.33 -1.42 -6.12
CA VAL A 222 -15.10 -2.45 -5.41
C VAL A 222 -14.78 -2.37 -3.91
N ALA A 223 -15.81 -2.53 -3.07
CA ALA A 223 -15.65 -2.56 -1.63
C ALA A 223 -14.75 -3.74 -1.20
N PRO A 224 -13.94 -3.60 -0.14
CA PRO A 224 -13.07 -4.68 0.31
C PRO A 224 -13.86 -5.92 0.75
N VAL A 225 -13.34 -7.11 0.44
CA VAL A 225 -13.93 -8.39 0.87
C VAL A 225 -14.11 -8.47 2.39
N LYS A 226 -13.20 -7.83 3.15
CA LYS A 226 -13.37 -7.68 4.61
C LYS A 226 -14.34 -6.52 4.87
N PRO A 227 -15.50 -6.77 5.51
CA PRO A 227 -16.51 -5.75 5.72
C PRO A 227 -15.96 -4.63 6.61
N ILE A 228 -16.22 -3.40 6.18
CA ILE A 228 -16.02 -2.18 6.95
C ILE A 228 -17.31 -1.35 6.88
N THR A 229 -17.48 -0.40 7.79
CA THR A 229 -18.71 0.40 7.87
C THR A 229 -18.90 1.30 6.64
N ILE A 230 -20.14 1.61 6.29
CA ILE A 230 -20.48 2.51 5.17
C ILE A 230 -19.79 3.87 5.35
N LEU A 231 -19.81 4.44 6.55
CA LEU A 231 -19.11 5.70 6.85
C LEU A 231 -17.59 5.64 6.57
N ARG A 232 -16.95 4.49 6.84
CA ARG A 232 -15.53 4.27 6.51
C ARG A 232 -15.31 4.11 5.01
N LEU A 233 -16.27 3.56 4.26
CA LEU A 233 -16.23 3.47 2.79
C LEU A 233 -16.46 4.85 2.16
N ALA A 234 -17.42 5.63 2.66
CA ALA A 234 -17.67 7.01 2.23
C ALA A 234 -16.40 7.86 2.43
N LEU A 235 -15.72 7.73 3.57
CA LEU A 235 -14.42 8.37 3.78
C LEU A 235 -13.35 7.87 2.79
N CYS A 236 -13.38 6.59 2.38
CA CYS A 236 -12.49 6.09 1.32
C CYS A 236 -12.84 6.71 -0.05
N ALA A 237 -14.10 6.96 -0.33
CA ALA A 237 -14.57 7.69 -1.51
C ALA A 237 -14.04 9.13 -1.51
N CYS A 238 -14.08 9.84 -0.37
CA CYS A 238 -13.46 11.16 -0.23
C CYS A 238 -11.96 11.15 -0.53
N VAL A 239 -11.22 10.14 -0.06
CA VAL A 239 -9.79 9.97 -0.41
C VAL A 239 -9.62 9.72 -1.91
N LEU A 240 -10.48 8.89 -2.51
CA LEU A 240 -10.45 8.61 -3.95
C LEU A 240 -10.67 9.88 -4.77
N LEU A 241 -11.65 10.71 -4.40
CA LEU A 241 -11.91 12.01 -5.02
C LEU A 241 -10.72 12.96 -4.87
N SER A 242 -10.17 13.07 -3.65
CA SER A 242 -9.03 13.96 -3.39
C SER A 242 -7.81 13.63 -4.28
N GLN A 243 -7.53 12.33 -4.46
CA GLN A 243 -6.45 11.86 -5.33
C GLN A 243 -6.77 11.98 -6.82
N LEU A 244 -8.04 11.79 -7.21
CA LEU A 244 -8.48 11.97 -8.59
C LEU A 244 -8.36 13.45 -8.98
N LEU A 245 -8.84 14.35 -8.12
CA LEU A 245 -8.78 15.79 -8.28
C LEU A 245 -7.33 16.26 -8.47
N GLU A 246 -6.38 15.85 -7.60
CA GLU A 246 -4.96 16.22 -7.73
C GLU A 246 -4.41 15.89 -9.13
N LYS A 247 -4.76 14.72 -9.68
CA LYS A 247 -4.33 14.31 -11.03
C LYS A 247 -4.99 15.13 -12.13
N VAL A 248 -6.28 15.42 -11.99
CA VAL A 248 -7.03 16.23 -12.96
C VAL A 248 -6.49 17.65 -12.98
N LEU A 249 -6.25 18.26 -11.81
CA LEU A 249 -5.69 19.61 -11.71
C LEU A 249 -4.31 19.72 -12.37
N HIS A 250 -3.44 18.71 -12.23
CA HIS A 250 -2.16 18.68 -12.94
C HIS A 250 -2.28 18.52 -14.46
N SER A 251 -3.39 17.97 -14.94
CA SER A 251 -3.64 17.74 -16.37
C SER A 251 -4.38 18.90 -17.03
N LEU A 252 -5.08 19.73 -16.26
CA LEU A 252 -5.78 20.90 -16.75
C LEU A 252 -4.82 22.09 -16.88
N THR A 253 -4.90 22.78 -18.02
CA THR A 253 -4.10 23.98 -18.32
C THR A 253 -4.84 25.28 -18.07
N LEU A 254 -6.11 25.20 -17.66
CA LEU A 254 -7.02 26.35 -17.52
C LEU A 254 -7.02 26.90 -16.09
N PRO A 255 -7.24 28.22 -15.91
CA PRO A 255 -7.37 28.82 -14.60
C PRO A 255 -8.69 28.39 -13.94
N ILE A 256 -8.60 27.71 -12.81
CA ILE A 256 -9.76 27.25 -12.03
C ILE A 256 -10.00 28.25 -10.91
N GLN A 257 -11.20 28.82 -10.85
CA GLN A 257 -11.55 29.83 -9.86
C GLN A 257 -11.86 29.20 -8.50
N GLN A 258 -12.62 28.10 -8.49
CA GLN A 258 -13.09 27.46 -7.27
C GLN A 258 -13.23 25.95 -7.44
N ILE A 259 -13.07 25.23 -6.34
CA ILE A 259 -13.23 23.78 -6.27
C ILE A 259 -14.17 23.45 -5.11
N MET A 260 -15.30 22.81 -5.43
CA MET A 260 -16.32 22.39 -4.48
C MET A 260 -16.44 20.86 -4.46
N LEU A 261 -16.38 20.26 -3.28
CA LEU A 261 -16.42 18.81 -3.09
C LEU A 261 -17.62 18.44 -2.23
N TRP A 262 -18.29 17.35 -2.56
CA TRP A 262 -19.64 17.03 -2.08
C TRP A 262 -19.70 15.60 -1.58
N THR A 263 -20.31 15.42 -0.40
CA THR A 263 -20.60 14.12 0.22
C THR A 263 -21.98 14.18 0.85
N ASP A 264 -22.73 13.09 0.81
CA ASP A 264 -24.04 12.99 1.47
C ASP A 264 -23.96 12.57 2.95
N SER A 265 -22.77 12.14 3.38
CA SER A 265 -22.51 11.83 4.78
C SER A 265 -22.08 13.06 5.61
N ASN A 266 -23.01 13.59 6.40
CA ASN A 266 -22.75 14.62 7.42
C ASN A 266 -21.68 14.22 8.45
N ILE A 267 -21.63 12.94 8.84
CA ILE A 267 -20.62 12.42 9.78
C ILE A 267 -19.22 12.48 9.16
N VAL A 268 -19.08 12.07 7.88
CA VAL A 268 -17.79 12.14 7.17
C VAL A 268 -17.35 13.59 7.00
N LEU A 269 -18.30 14.49 6.68
CA LEU A 269 -18.04 15.92 6.57
C LEU A 269 -17.52 16.50 7.91
N ALA A 270 -18.17 16.16 9.02
CA ALA A 270 -17.72 16.55 10.36
C ALA A 270 -16.36 15.94 10.75
N TRP A 271 -16.04 14.73 10.27
CA TRP A 271 -14.69 14.16 10.44
C TRP A 271 -13.64 14.92 9.63
N ILE A 272 -13.91 15.28 8.37
CA ILE A 272 -12.97 16.02 7.51
C ILE A 272 -12.56 17.36 8.12
N GLN A 273 -13.48 18.03 8.82
CA GLN A 273 -13.22 19.32 9.47
C GLN A 273 -12.49 19.21 10.82
N ARG A 274 -12.30 17.99 11.35
CA ARG A 274 -11.70 17.76 12.66
C ARG A 274 -10.20 17.51 12.59
N SER A 275 -9.50 17.76 13.70
CA SER A 275 -8.09 17.39 13.86
C SER A 275 -7.92 15.86 13.78
N PRO A 276 -7.07 15.34 12.87
CA PRO A 276 -6.80 13.91 12.73
C PRO A 276 -6.28 13.23 14.00
N GLU A 277 -5.63 13.98 14.89
CA GLU A 277 -5.03 13.49 16.13
C GLU A 277 -6.09 12.99 17.11
N GLN A 278 -7.31 13.55 17.05
CA GLN A 278 -8.44 13.20 17.92
C GLN A 278 -9.19 11.95 17.46
N LEU A 279 -8.95 11.49 16.22
CA LEU A 279 -9.67 10.38 15.61
C LEU A 279 -8.83 9.09 15.63
N LYS A 280 -9.50 7.93 15.63
CA LYS A 280 -8.85 6.62 15.54
C LYS A 280 -8.04 6.50 14.25
N THR A 281 -7.00 5.65 14.28
CA THR A 281 -5.95 5.58 13.25
C THR A 281 -6.46 5.45 11.82
N PHE A 282 -7.50 4.65 11.59
CA PHE A 282 -8.08 4.45 10.25
C PHE A 282 -8.63 5.75 9.64
N ILE A 283 -9.38 6.50 10.46
CA ILE A 283 -10.06 7.74 10.08
C ILE A 283 -9.03 8.87 10.01
N GLY A 284 -8.23 9.04 11.07
CA GLY A 284 -7.20 10.09 11.14
C GLY A 284 -6.18 10.03 10.00
N ASN A 285 -5.73 8.85 9.57
CA ASN A 285 -4.79 8.74 8.45
C ASN A 285 -5.41 9.18 7.11
N ARG A 286 -6.71 8.93 6.89
CA ARG A 286 -7.41 9.30 5.66
C ARG A 286 -7.72 10.78 5.62
N ILE A 287 -8.13 11.37 6.75
CA ILE A 287 -8.34 12.81 6.87
C ILE A 287 -7.05 13.57 6.62
N LYS A 288 -5.90 13.08 7.10
CA LYS A 288 -4.60 13.67 6.77
C LYS A 288 -4.35 13.74 5.27
N ILE A 289 -4.78 12.74 4.51
CA ILE A 289 -4.65 12.73 3.05
C ILE A 289 -5.62 13.75 2.44
N ILE A 290 -6.89 13.71 2.84
CA ILE A 290 -7.93 14.63 2.36
C ILE A 290 -7.53 16.08 2.63
N GLN A 291 -7.32 16.45 3.90
CA GLN A 291 -6.92 17.80 4.31
C GLN A 291 -5.65 18.29 3.62
N ARG A 292 -4.68 17.41 3.33
CA ARG A 292 -3.47 17.79 2.60
C ARG A 292 -3.74 18.08 1.12
N LEU A 293 -4.57 17.27 0.47
CA LEU A 293 -4.85 17.39 -0.97
C LEU A 293 -5.93 18.42 -1.29
N THR A 294 -6.79 18.75 -0.33
CA THR A 294 -7.96 19.63 -0.53
C THR A 294 -7.88 20.92 0.30
N GLN A 295 -6.68 21.45 0.55
CA GLN A 295 -6.49 22.68 1.36
C GLN A 295 -7.22 23.89 0.77
N ASN A 296 -7.26 23.97 -0.57
CA ASN A 296 -7.87 25.07 -1.32
C ASN A 296 -9.26 24.68 -1.87
N CYS A 297 -9.93 23.70 -1.26
CA CYS A 297 -11.24 23.22 -1.70
C CYS A 297 -12.27 23.37 -0.58
N GLN A 298 -13.52 23.55 -0.96
CA GLN A 298 -14.64 23.61 -0.02
C GLN A 298 -15.39 22.28 -0.01
N TRP A 299 -15.49 21.64 1.16
CA TRP A 299 -16.32 20.44 1.34
C TRP A 299 -17.73 20.83 1.80
N ASN A 300 -18.74 20.33 1.09
CA ASN A 300 -20.15 20.61 1.28
C ASN A 300 -20.96 19.32 1.40
N HIS A 301 -22.17 19.44 1.94
CA HIS A 301 -23.14 18.36 1.97
C HIS A 301 -24.00 18.37 0.69
N VAL A 302 -24.38 17.20 0.18
CA VAL A 302 -25.37 17.03 -0.91
C VAL A 302 -26.42 16.01 -0.49
N SER A 303 -27.67 16.17 -0.91
CA SER A 303 -28.70 15.15 -0.65
C SER A 303 -28.41 13.88 -1.47
N SER A 304 -28.71 12.68 -0.94
CA SER A 304 -28.43 11.44 -1.67
C SER A 304 -29.18 11.34 -3.01
N ASN A 305 -30.36 11.96 -3.12
CA ASN A 305 -31.14 11.98 -4.37
C ASN A 305 -30.50 12.86 -5.47
N GLU A 306 -29.70 13.83 -5.07
CA GLU A 306 -28.98 14.75 -5.96
C GLU A 306 -27.50 14.40 -6.09
N ASN A 307 -27.07 13.27 -5.52
CA ASN A 307 -25.68 12.84 -5.55
C ASN A 307 -25.41 11.94 -6.78
N PRO A 308 -24.75 12.43 -7.84
CA PRO A 308 -24.46 11.61 -9.02
C PRO A 308 -23.52 10.44 -8.74
N ALA A 309 -22.74 10.48 -7.65
CA ALA A 309 -21.86 9.38 -7.28
C ALA A 309 -22.61 8.14 -6.78
N ASP A 310 -23.88 8.27 -6.38
CA ASP A 310 -24.73 7.14 -5.96
C ASP A 310 -24.90 6.11 -7.09
N LEU A 311 -24.97 6.58 -8.33
CA LEU A 311 -24.99 5.72 -9.53
C LEU A 311 -23.73 4.86 -9.67
N ILE A 312 -22.58 5.31 -9.14
CA ILE A 312 -21.34 4.53 -9.15
C ILE A 312 -21.37 3.47 -8.06
N SER A 313 -21.81 3.83 -6.86
CA SER A 313 -21.73 2.96 -5.69
C SER A 313 -22.79 1.85 -5.73
N ARG A 314 -24.00 2.15 -6.22
CA ARG A 314 -25.13 1.21 -6.31
C ARG A 314 -25.20 0.47 -7.63
N GLY A 315 -24.56 1.01 -8.67
CA GLY A 315 -24.59 0.46 -10.02
C GLY A 315 -25.81 0.91 -10.82
N LEU A 316 -25.69 0.82 -12.14
CA LEU A 316 -26.73 1.18 -13.09
C LEU A 316 -26.64 0.24 -14.31
N ASN A 317 -27.79 -0.13 -14.87
CA ASN A 317 -27.82 -0.89 -16.13
C ASN A 317 -27.33 -0.02 -17.29
N ALA A 318 -26.66 -0.64 -18.26
CA ALA A 318 -26.14 0.06 -19.43
C ALA A 318 -27.23 0.70 -20.30
N SER A 319 -28.46 0.17 -20.26
CA SER A 319 -29.63 0.74 -20.94
C SER A 319 -30.04 2.10 -20.39
N ASP A 320 -29.80 2.34 -19.10
CA ASP A 320 -30.43 3.44 -18.39
C ASP A 320 -29.54 4.69 -18.39
N ILE A 321 -28.22 4.51 -18.46
CA ILE A 321 -27.21 5.58 -18.34
C ILE A 321 -27.40 6.71 -19.35
N SER A 322 -27.83 6.42 -20.57
CA SER A 322 -28.02 7.43 -21.63
C SER A 322 -29.09 8.47 -21.25
N SER A 323 -30.09 8.06 -20.46
CA SER A 323 -31.20 8.92 -20.04
C SER A 323 -30.96 9.64 -18.70
N LYS A 324 -29.90 9.30 -17.95
CA LYS A 324 -29.63 9.85 -16.62
C LYS A 324 -29.02 11.25 -16.70
N GLN A 325 -29.86 12.27 -16.71
CA GLN A 325 -29.44 13.68 -16.72
C GLN A 325 -28.51 14.03 -15.55
N LEU A 326 -28.81 13.54 -14.34
CA LEU A 326 -27.98 13.72 -13.15
C LEU A 326 -26.52 13.26 -13.36
N TRP A 327 -26.30 12.20 -14.14
CA TRP A 327 -24.95 11.68 -14.41
C TRP A 327 -24.17 12.50 -15.43
N TRP A 328 -24.84 13.03 -16.45
CA TRP A 328 -24.17 13.74 -17.55
C TRP A 328 -23.97 15.22 -17.25
N HIS A 329 -24.90 15.81 -16.50
CA HIS A 329 -24.95 17.25 -16.23
C HIS A 329 -24.75 17.62 -14.76
N GLY A 330 -24.66 16.64 -13.86
CA GLY A 330 -24.68 16.89 -12.43
C GLY A 330 -26.06 17.34 -11.94
N PRO A 331 -26.18 17.67 -10.65
CA PRO A 331 -27.45 18.12 -10.08
C PRO A 331 -27.83 19.54 -10.52
N ASP A 332 -29.13 19.79 -10.62
CA ASP A 332 -29.68 21.04 -11.16
C ASP A 332 -29.28 22.26 -10.32
N PHE A 333 -29.15 22.11 -9.00
CA PHE A 333 -28.73 23.19 -8.10
C PHE A 333 -27.36 23.77 -8.44
N LEU A 334 -26.52 23.07 -9.21
CA LEU A 334 -25.25 23.65 -9.66
C LEU A 334 -25.50 24.87 -10.56
N ARG A 335 -26.62 24.92 -11.28
CA ARG A 335 -26.99 26.03 -12.17
C ARG A 335 -27.64 27.18 -11.42
N GLU A 336 -27.95 27.01 -10.14
CA GLU A 336 -28.64 27.98 -9.29
C GLU A 336 -27.67 28.53 -8.21
N GLU A 337 -27.93 29.74 -7.71
CA GLU A 337 -27.18 30.27 -6.56
C GLU A 337 -27.57 29.50 -5.29
N LEU A 338 -26.65 28.70 -4.77
CA LEU A 338 -26.85 27.93 -3.54
C LEU A 338 -26.82 28.82 -2.29
N GLU A 339 -27.91 28.82 -1.53
CA GLU A 339 -27.87 29.22 -0.11
C GLU A 339 -27.21 28.11 0.71
N ALA A 340 -26.19 28.46 1.50
CA ALA A 340 -25.50 27.51 2.37
C ALA A 340 -26.43 27.08 3.51
N ASN A 341 -26.93 25.85 3.45
CA ASN A 341 -27.63 25.25 4.59
C ASN A 341 -26.62 25.00 5.73
N PRO A 342 -26.79 25.61 6.91
CA PRO A 342 -25.87 25.41 8.02
C PRO A 342 -25.93 23.95 8.48
N ILE A 343 -24.77 23.32 8.54
CA ILE A 343 -24.63 21.97 9.11
C ILE A 343 -24.84 22.08 10.62
N ASP A 344 -25.82 21.34 11.14
CA ASP A 344 -26.05 21.22 12.59
C ASP A 344 -24.95 20.34 13.23
N PHE A 345 -23.82 20.98 13.55
CA PHE A 345 -22.68 20.31 14.18
C PHE A 345 -22.99 19.76 15.57
N GLU A 346 -23.94 20.33 16.31
CA GLU A 346 -24.30 19.85 17.66
C GLU A 346 -24.98 18.48 17.58
N ARG A 347 -25.92 18.32 16.64
CA ARG A 347 -26.57 17.03 16.39
C ARG A 347 -25.60 15.97 15.86
N ILE A 348 -24.65 16.34 15.00
CA ILE A 348 -23.69 15.37 14.43
C ILE A 348 -22.65 14.95 15.48
N THR A 349 -22.16 15.88 16.30
CA THR A 349 -21.12 15.58 17.29
C THR A 349 -21.63 14.76 18.48
N SER A 350 -22.96 14.71 18.67
CA SER A 350 -23.64 13.83 19.63
C SER A 350 -23.99 12.45 19.05
N ASP A 351 -23.79 12.21 17.75
CA ASP A 351 -24.08 10.94 17.09
C ASP A 351 -23.16 9.79 17.58
N SER A 352 -23.75 8.62 17.80
CA SER A 352 -23.03 7.47 18.35
C SER A 352 -21.92 6.96 17.43
N ASP A 353 -22.11 6.96 16.11
CA ASP A 353 -21.13 6.50 15.14
C ASP A 353 -20.00 7.51 14.96
N TYR A 354 -20.30 8.80 15.11
CA TYR A 354 -19.29 9.85 15.20
C TYR A 354 -18.40 9.66 16.44
N LEU A 355 -19.01 9.54 17.63
CA LEU A 355 -18.30 9.40 18.90
C LEU A 355 -17.46 8.12 18.99
N LYS A 356 -17.95 7.01 18.40
CA LYS A 356 -17.22 5.72 18.34
C LYS A 356 -15.86 5.83 17.67
N GLU A 357 -15.65 6.77 16.76
CA GLU A 357 -14.38 6.92 16.03
C GLU A 357 -13.43 7.95 16.66
N LEU A 358 -13.81 8.58 17.77
CA LEU A 358 -12.93 9.41 18.58
C LEU A 358 -12.00 8.56 19.44
N LYS A 359 -10.80 9.07 19.70
CA LYS A 359 -9.93 8.53 20.74
C LYS A 359 -10.51 8.89 22.12
N PRO A 360 -10.37 8.02 23.12
CA PRO A 360 -10.80 8.35 24.48
C PRO A 360 -10.06 9.61 24.95
N ALA A 361 -10.82 10.60 25.42
CA ALA A 361 -10.26 11.76 26.09
C ALA A 361 -9.72 11.30 27.44
N ASN A 362 -8.39 11.33 27.64
CA ASN A 362 -7.83 11.22 28.97
C ASN A 362 -8.19 12.52 29.72
N MET A 363 -9.29 12.48 30.46
CA MET A 363 -9.74 13.58 31.30
C MET A 363 -8.75 13.74 32.46
N LEU A 364 -7.86 14.72 32.37
CA LEU A 364 -7.02 15.14 33.49
C LEU A 364 -7.92 15.92 34.46
N LEU A 365 -8.35 15.25 35.52
CA LEU A 365 -8.98 15.87 36.68
C LEU A 365 -7.96 16.80 37.35
N THR A 366 -8.07 18.11 37.11
CA THR A 366 -7.32 19.09 37.88
C THR A 366 -8.01 19.26 39.23
N SER A 367 -7.54 18.58 40.27
CA SER A 367 -7.91 18.93 41.64
C SER A 367 -7.33 20.31 41.95
N CYS A 368 -8.14 21.32 42.23
CA CYS A 368 -7.67 22.56 42.83
C CYS A 368 -6.98 22.24 44.17
N LYS A 369 -5.65 22.34 44.22
CA LYS A 369 -4.88 22.20 45.46
C LYS A 369 -4.82 23.56 46.14
N PHE A 370 -5.54 23.73 47.25
CA PHE A 370 -5.18 24.74 48.24
C PHE A 370 -3.78 24.39 48.80
N SER A 371 -2.82 25.32 48.73
CA SER A 371 -1.43 25.07 49.15
C SER A 371 -1.17 25.67 50.54
N LEU A 372 -0.75 24.82 51.49
CA LEU A 372 -0.33 25.19 52.85
C LEU A 372 0.69 26.34 52.89
N ILE A 373 1.47 26.50 51.81
CA ILE A 373 2.53 27.51 51.69
C ILE A 373 1.94 28.90 51.47
N ASP A 374 0.81 29.03 50.77
CA ASP A 374 0.12 30.31 50.57
C ASP A 374 -0.43 30.85 51.90
N ASP A 375 -0.92 29.97 52.77
CA ASP A 375 -1.41 30.35 54.11
C ASP A 375 -0.28 30.69 55.07
N LEU A 376 0.88 30.04 54.97
CA LEU A 376 2.06 30.36 55.78
C LEU A 376 2.66 31.71 55.35
N SER A 377 2.68 32.01 54.05
CA SER A 377 3.19 33.27 53.49
C SER A 377 2.37 34.48 53.96
N LYS A 378 1.06 34.30 54.18
CA LYS A 378 0.19 35.35 54.74
C LYS A 378 0.42 35.61 56.25
N ARG A 379 1.06 34.68 56.97
CA ARG A 379 1.23 34.74 58.43
C ARG A 379 2.60 35.27 58.86
N SER A 380 3.62 35.23 58.02
CA SER A 380 4.93 35.82 58.32
C SER A 380 5.70 36.22 57.07
N ASN A 381 6.29 37.41 57.09
CA ASN A 381 7.15 37.96 56.04
C ASN A 381 8.66 37.70 56.30
N ASN A 382 9.01 36.97 57.36
CA ASN A 382 10.39 36.68 57.72
C ASN A 382 10.82 35.35 57.11
N TYR A 383 11.73 35.41 56.13
CA TYR A 383 12.21 34.26 55.38
C TYR A 383 12.81 33.15 56.26
N THR A 384 13.69 33.51 57.20
CA THR A 384 14.31 32.57 58.14
C THR A 384 13.27 31.90 59.04
N LYS A 385 12.25 32.65 59.46
CA LYS A 385 11.14 32.11 60.25
C LYS A 385 10.29 31.11 59.46
N LEU A 386 9.99 31.39 58.19
CA LEU A 386 9.26 30.46 57.31
C LEU A 386 10.06 29.18 57.06
N LEU A 387 11.37 29.29 56.84
CA LEU A 387 12.27 28.14 56.70
C LEU A 387 12.23 27.24 57.92
N HIS A 388 12.36 27.80 59.13
CA HIS A 388 12.30 27.01 60.35
C HIS A 388 10.92 26.36 60.57
N ILE A 389 9.82 27.08 60.32
CA ILE A 389 8.47 26.53 60.43
C ILE A 389 8.30 25.31 59.52
N LEU A 390 8.66 25.44 58.24
CA LEU A 390 8.57 24.34 57.28
C LEU A 390 9.52 23.19 57.62
N SER A 391 10.72 23.49 58.11
CA SER A 391 11.68 22.47 58.57
C SER A 391 11.10 21.63 59.72
N TYR A 392 10.45 22.27 60.70
CA TYR A 392 9.78 21.56 61.79
C TYR A 392 8.54 20.78 61.32
N ILE A 393 7.78 21.30 60.35
CA ILE A 393 6.66 20.56 59.74
C ILE A 393 7.19 19.30 59.04
N PHE A 394 8.26 19.41 58.25
CA PHE A 394 8.87 18.25 57.58
C PHE A 394 9.46 17.25 58.56
N ARG A 395 10.12 17.74 59.62
CA ARG A 395 10.60 16.90 60.71
C ARG A 395 9.47 16.16 61.41
N PHE A 396 8.35 16.83 61.69
CA PHE A 396 7.16 16.20 62.26
C PHE A 396 6.62 15.10 61.34
N LEU A 397 6.45 15.39 60.05
CA LEU A 397 6.00 14.41 59.05
C LEU A 397 6.95 13.21 58.94
N HIS A 398 8.26 13.46 58.96
CA HIS A 398 9.29 12.42 58.95
C HIS A 398 9.18 11.52 60.18
N ASN A 399 9.14 12.10 61.39
CA ASN A 399 9.06 11.36 62.65
C ASN A 399 7.72 10.63 62.84
N SER A 400 6.65 11.12 62.21
CA SER A 400 5.34 10.48 62.22
C SER A 400 5.30 9.24 61.32
N ARG A 401 6.07 9.25 60.22
CA ARG A 401 6.17 8.15 59.25
C ARG A 401 7.26 7.12 59.61
N ASN A 402 8.32 7.55 60.30
CA ASN A 402 9.45 6.71 60.68
C ASN A 402 9.58 6.59 62.21
N ARG A 403 9.08 5.48 62.76
CA ARG A 403 9.07 5.26 64.22
C ARG A 403 10.43 4.82 64.79
N SER A 404 11.31 4.25 63.96
CA SER A 404 12.61 3.67 64.36
C SER A 404 13.77 4.67 64.40
N VAL A 405 13.72 5.73 63.59
CA VAL A 405 14.76 6.77 63.54
C VAL A 405 14.08 8.13 63.56
N LYS A 406 14.05 8.75 64.73
CA LYS A 406 13.44 10.06 64.92
C LYS A 406 14.51 11.14 64.94
N ARG A 407 14.25 12.25 64.26
CA ARG A 407 15.06 13.47 64.30
C ARG A 407 14.65 14.33 65.50
N SER A 408 15.61 14.72 66.32
CA SER A 408 15.41 15.56 67.51
C SER A 408 16.59 16.53 67.69
N GLY A 409 16.45 17.53 68.56
CA GLY A 409 17.49 18.55 68.78
C GLY A 409 17.37 19.76 67.83
N GLN A 410 18.48 20.49 67.64
CA GLN A 410 18.50 21.66 66.73
C GLN A 410 18.29 21.23 65.26
N LEU A 411 17.84 22.15 64.41
CA LEU A 411 17.65 21.88 62.98
C LEU A 411 19.01 21.67 62.31
N ASP A 412 19.14 20.57 61.56
CA ASP A 412 20.32 20.35 60.75
C ASP A 412 20.24 21.15 59.43
N TYR A 413 21.38 21.37 58.78
CA TYR A 413 21.42 22.08 57.50
C TYR A 413 20.60 21.38 56.42
N SER A 414 20.51 20.04 56.44
CA SER A 414 19.78 19.28 55.42
C SER A 414 18.28 19.51 55.50
N GLU A 415 17.74 19.67 56.71
CA GLU A 415 16.33 19.97 56.97
C GLU A 415 15.98 21.40 56.56
N VAL A 416 16.87 22.36 56.86
CA VAL A 416 16.69 23.75 56.44
C VAL A 416 16.77 23.87 54.91
N ASN A 417 17.72 23.18 54.28
CA ASN A 417 17.88 23.17 52.82
C ASN A 417 16.70 22.48 52.12
N GLU A 418 16.12 21.43 52.71
CA GLU A 418 14.90 20.79 52.18
C GLU A 418 13.69 21.73 52.23
N ALA A 419 13.53 22.47 53.34
CA ALA A 419 12.51 23.51 53.47
C ALA A 419 12.73 24.66 52.48
N GLU A 420 13.98 25.09 52.30
CA GLU A 420 14.38 26.15 51.37
C GLU A 420 14.06 25.80 49.92
N LEU A 421 14.46 24.62 49.47
CA LEU A 421 14.16 24.13 48.14
C LEU A 421 12.65 23.98 47.90
N CYS A 422 11.88 23.61 48.93
CA CYS A 422 10.44 23.51 48.82
C CYS A 422 9.78 24.89 48.64
N LEU A 423 10.18 25.89 49.44
CA LEU A 423 9.71 27.26 49.29
C LEU A 423 10.06 27.83 47.91
N ILE A 424 11.32 27.69 47.49
CA ILE A 424 11.77 28.19 46.19
C ILE A 424 10.95 27.56 45.05
N LYS A 425 10.73 26.24 45.08
CA LYS A 425 9.92 25.56 44.06
C LYS A 425 8.47 26.01 44.06
N ASN A 426 7.88 26.26 45.22
CA ASN A 426 6.50 26.72 45.32
C ASN A 426 6.35 28.16 44.79
N PHE A 427 7.25 29.07 45.20
CA PHE A 427 7.28 30.44 44.67
C PHE A 427 7.56 30.45 43.16
N GLN A 428 8.46 29.61 42.67
CA GLN A 428 8.70 29.48 41.23
C GLN A 428 7.46 28.95 40.50
N ALA A 429 6.77 27.95 41.06
CA ALA A 429 5.55 27.41 40.47
C ALA A 429 4.40 28.43 40.39
N SER A 430 4.36 29.39 41.31
CA SER A 430 3.37 30.48 41.31
C SER A 430 3.80 31.65 40.41
N ALA A 431 5.03 32.17 40.60
CA ALA A 431 5.53 33.34 39.90
C ALA A 431 5.88 33.09 38.42
N PHE A 432 6.27 31.85 38.09
CA PHE A 432 6.62 31.43 36.74
C PHE A 432 5.70 30.33 36.24
N GLN A 433 4.42 30.37 36.64
CA GLN A 433 3.44 29.33 36.32
C GLN A 433 3.34 29.12 34.81
N GLU A 434 3.21 30.20 34.04
CA GLU A 434 3.11 30.14 32.58
C GLU A 434 4.39 29.58 31.94
N GLU A 435 5.56 29.93 32.45
CA GLU A 435 6.86 29.48 31.96
C GLU A 435 7.14 28.02 32.28
N ILE A 436 6.77 27.57 33.49
CA ILE A 436 6.89 26.17 33.90
C ILE A 436 5.88 25.31 33.13
N GLU A 437 4.65 25.78 32.97
CA GLU A 437 3.66 25.12 32.12
C GLU A 437 4.10 25.09 30.65
N PHE A 438 4.67 26.18 30.15
CA PHE A 438 5.22 26.26 28.81
C PHE A 438 6.39 25.29 28.64
N LEU A 439 7.34 25.21 29.57
CA LEU A 439 8.46 24.27 29.49
C LEU A 439 8.00 22.80 29.63
N ALA A 440 7.01 22.52 30.47
CA ALA A 440 6.41 21.19 30.61
C ALA A 440 5.66 20.77 29.33
N LYS A 441 4.87 21.68 28.73
CA LYS A 441 4.09 21.45 27.49
C LYS A 441 4.97 21.49 26.22
N SER A 442 6.03 22.30 26.20
CA SER A 442 6.93 22.51 25.05
C SER A 442 8.01 21.45 24.90
N SER A 443 8.11 20.50 25.84
CA SER A 443 8.96 19.32 25.74
C SER A 443 8.67 18.43 24.51
N CYS A 444 7.59 18.70 23.75
CA CYS A 444 7.18 17.87 22.61
C CYS A 444 6.46 18.57 21.43
N ASN A 445 6.23 19.89 21.42
CA ASN A 445 5.44 20.52 20.34
C ASN A 445 6.23 20.95 19.10
N SER A 446 7.55 21.07 19.21
CA SER A 446 8.40 21.39 18.06
C SER A 446 9.17 20.15 17.65
N LYS A 447 8.75 19.49 16.55
CA LYS A 447 9.54 18.46 15.84
C LYS A 447 10.86 19.01 15.25
N LYS A 448 11.34 20.16 15.72
CA LYS A 448 12.52 20.86 15.24
C LYS A 448 13.61 20.66 16.30
N GLY A 449 14.79 20.20 15.88
CA GLY A 449 15.87 19.72 16.76
C GLY A 449 16.35 20.70 17.86
N PRO A 450 17.37 20.33 18.67
CA PRO A 450 17.84 21.12 19.81
C PRO A 450 18.12 22.60 19.52
N GLN A 451 18.55 22.91 18.29
CA GLN A 451 18.83 24.27 17.84
C GLN A 451 17.56 25.12 17.69
N ALA A 452 16.48 24.52 17.18
CA ALA A 452 15.21 25.19 17.00
C ALA A 452 14.45 25.33 18.32
N LEU A 453 14.55 24.33 19.21
CA LEU A 453 14.08 24.47 20.59
C LEU A 453 14.76 25.66 21.28
N LEU A 454 16.09 25.74 21.21
CA LEU A 454 16.84 26.87 21.77
C LEU A 454 16.46 28.21 21.14
N TYR A 455 16.26 28.24 19.82
CA TYR A 455 15.84 29.44 19.10
C TYR A 455 14.46 29.92 19.59
N CYS A 456 13.46 29.03 19.64
CA CYS A 456 12.12 29.36 20.13
C CYS A 456 12.14 29.80 21.60
N THR A 457 12.94 29.16 22.46
CA THR A 457 13.11 29.61 23.85
C THR A 457 13.75 30.99 23.91
N ARG A 458 14.74 31.28 23.05
CA ARG A 458 15.42 32.58 22.97
C ARG A 458 14.57 33.73 22.46
N GLN A 459 13.46 33.45 21.79
CA GLN A 459 12.50 34.49 21.39
C GLN A 459 11.82 35.15 22.59
N ARG A 460 11.78 34.48 23.75
CA ARG A 460 11.09 34.98 24.95
C ARG A 460 11.95 34.98 26.21
N PHE A 461 13.00 34.15 26.27
CA PHE A 461 13.80 33.95 27.49
C PHE A 461 15.29 33.75 27.18
N TRP A 462 16.19 34.11 28.10
CA TRP A 462 17.63 33.84 27.97
C TRP A 462 18.13 32.76 28.96
N PRO A 463 18.02 31.46 28.62
CA PRO A 463 18.42 30.39 29.52
C PRO A 463 19.95 30.27 29.62
N LEU A 464 20.48 30.33 30.86
CA LEU A 464 21.87 30.03 31.15
C LEU A 464 22.20 28.58 30.73
N ARG A 465 23.29 28.38 30.00
CA ARG A 465 23.66 27.09 29.38
C ARG A 465 22.57 26.49 28.46
N GLY A 466 21.72 27.33 27.87
CA GLY A 466 20.55 26.91 27.08
C GLY A 466 20.84 25.88 25.99
N ARG A 467 22.01 25.95 25.33
CA ARG A 467 22.41 24.98 24.30
C ARG A 467 22.58 23.56 24.85
N SER A 468 23.21 23.42 26.01
CA SER A 468 23.42 22.13 26.67
C SER A 468 22.10 21.56 27.20
N ILE A 469 21.27 22.43 27.79
CA ILE A 469 19.95 22.07 28.31
C ILE A 469 19.02 21.61 27.17
N ALA A 470 18.95 22.37 26.06
CA ALA A 470 18.13 21.99 24.91
C ALA A 470 18.56 20.66 24.27
N ARG A 471 19.87 20.37 24.22
CA ARG A 471 20.37 19.06 23.75
C ARG A 471 19.96 17.92 24.70
N LYS A 472 20.13 18.13 26.01
CA LYS A 472 19.78 17.14 27.04
C LYS A 472 18.28 16.81 27.00
N ILE A 473 17.42 17.84 27.01
CA ILE A 473 15.96 17.69 26.96
C ILE A 473 15.52 16.92 25.70
N MET A 474 16.08 17.25 24.54
CA MET A 474 15.74 16.56 23.29
C MET A 474 16.25 15.11 23.24
N HIS A 475 17.37 14.81 23.91
CA HIS A 475 17.95 13.47 23.97
C HIS A 475 17.17 12.56 24.94
N GLU A 476 16.73 13.10 26.08
CA GLU A 476 15.92 12.39 27.09
C GLU A 476 14.45 12.25 26.65
N CYS A 477 14.01 12.99 25.64
CA CYS A 477 12.64 12.94 25.12
C CYS A 477 12.38 11.67 24.29
N VAL A 478 11.60 10.74 24.85
CA VAL A 478 11.20 9.46 24.21
C VAL A 478 10.50 9.68 22.86
N VAL A 479 9.71 10.74 22.71
CA VAL A 479 9.00 11.06 21.46
C VAL A 479 9.99 11.50 20.37
N CYS A 480 10.97 12.35 20.72
CA CYS A 480 12.02 12.78 19.80
C CYS A 480 12.96 11.62 19.43
N PHE A 481 13.28 10.76 20.39
CA PHE A 481 14.03 9.52 20.16
C PHE A 481 13.32 8.60 19.17
N LYS A 482 12.00 8.38 19.34
CA LYS A 482 11.20 7.55 18.41
C LYS A 482 11.04 8.17 17.03
N ASN A 483 11.00 9.50 16.92
CA ASN A 483 10.79 10.24 15.66
C ASN A 483 12.08 10.56 14.89
N LYS A 484 13.25 10.39 15.50
CA LYS A 484 14.55 10.39 14.83
C LYS A 484 15.14 8.98 14.88
N PRO A 485 14.47 7.96 14.31
CA PRO A 485 15.11 6.67 14.19
C PRO A 485 16.37 6.90 13.37
N ILE A 486 17.52 6.52 13.91
CA ILE A 486 18.66 6.26 13.06
C ILE A 486 18.20 5.07 12.24
N VAL A 487 17.73 5.34 11.01
CA VAL A 487 17.51 4.28 10.03
C VAL A 487 18.90 3.74 9.82
N ALA A 488 19.21 2.63 10.51
CA ALA A 488 20.35 1.85 10.13
C ALA A 488 20.13 1.59 8.63
N ASN A 489 21.10 1.98 7.80
CA ASN A 489 21.21 1.39 6.48
C ASN A 489 20.98 -0.11 6.69
N GLN A 490 20.17 -0.74 5.86
CA GLN A 490 20.02 -2.20 5.90
C GLN A 490 21.40 -2.77 5.57
N LEU A 491 22.25 -2.90 6.60
CA LEU A 491 23.42 -3.72 6.56
C LEU A 491 22.83 -5.09 6.29
N MET A 492 23.09 -5.60 5.09
CA MET A 492 22.98 -7.03 4.84
C MET A 492 23.81 -7.66 5.96
N GLY A 493 23.15 -8.15 7.01
CA GLY A 493 23.85 -8.78 8.11
C GLY A 493 24.74 -9.85 7.53
N SER A 494 25.99 -9.94 8.00
CA SER A 494 26.90 -10.98 7.54
C SER A 494 26.16 -12.32 7.57
N LEU A 495 26.24 -13.06 6.45
CA LEU A 495 25.64 -14.39 6.39
C LEU A 495 26.20 -15.22 7.57
N PRO A 496 25.38 -16.06 8.22
CA PRO A 496 25.86 -16.94 9.27
C PRO A 496 27.08 -17.73 8.80
N ARG A 497 28.04 -17.99 9.70
CA ARG A 497 29.27 -18.73 9.35
C ARG A 497 28.96 -20.08 8.73
N GLU A 498 27.88 -20.70 9.21
CA GLU A 498 27.32 -21.97 8.78
C GLU A 498 26.85 -21.95 7.30
N ARG A 499 26.64 -20.77 6.71
CA ARG A 499 26.25 -20.59 5.31
C ARG A 499 27.44 -20.31 4.38
N VAL A 500 28.53 -19.78 4.90
CA VAL A 500 29.71 -19.40 4.11
C VAL A 500 30.85 -20.41 4.20
N ASN A 501 30.87 -21.21 5.26
CA ASN A 501 31.88 -22.26 5.41
C ASN A 501 31.41 -23.55 4.75
N PRO A 502 32.26 -24.21 3.93
CA PRO A 502 31.97 -25.53 3.40
C PRO A 502 31.65 -26.52 4.52
N SER A 503 30.55 -27.24 4.37
CA SER A 503 30.12 -28.27 5.31
C SER A 503 29.35 -29.35 4.57
N PHE A 504 29.19 -30.51 5.21
CA PHE A 504 28.33 -31.57 4.67
C PHE A 504 26.88 -31.09 4.59
N PRO A 505 26.12 -31.52 3.56
CA PRO A 505 24.70 -31.21 3.45
C PRO A 505 23.97 -31.56 4.76
N PHE A 506 23.11 -30.64 5.20
CA PHE A 506 22.33 -30.74 6.43
C PHE A 506 23.11 -30.76 7.77
N LEU A 507 24.43 -30.57 7.78
CA LEU A 507 25.20 -30.41 9.03
C LEU A 507 24.64 -29.28 9.89
N HIS A 508 24.32 -28.15 9.24
CA HIS A 508 23.60 -27.03 9.82
C HIS A 508 22.27 -26.87 9.08
N THR A 509 21.17 -26.99 9.81
CA THR A 509 19.83 -27.06 9.22
C THR A 509 18.86 -26.09 9.89
N GLY A 510 18.08 -25.36 9.09
CA GLY A 510 16.92 -24.61 9.55
C GLY A 510 15.65 -25.45 9.44
N ILE A 511 14.73 -25.33 10.40
CA ILE A 511 13.44 -26.03 10.40
C ILE A 511 12.27 -25.06 10.46
N ASP A 512 11.25 -25.33 9.65
CA ASP A 512 9.94 -24.67 9.76
C ASP A 512 8.80 -25.66 9.49
N TYR A 513 7.59 -25.32 9.91
CA TYR A 513 6.38 -26.09 9.71
C TYR A 513 5.42 -25.39 8.76
N CYS A 514 4.84 -26.18 7.86
CA CYS A 514 3.81 -25.74 6.93
C CYS A 514 2.51 -26.53 7.14
N GLY A 515 1.37 -25.84 7.18
CA GLY A 515 0.05 -26.46 7.31
C GLY A 515 -0.97 -25.54 7.99
N PRO A 516 -2.12 -26.09 8.44
CA PRO A 516 -2.50 -27.50 8.36
C PRO A 516 -2.95 -27.93 6.95
N PHE A 517 -2.70 -29.20 6.61
CA PHE A 517 -3.28 -29.90 5.46
C PHE A 517 -4.24 -31.00 5.94
N PHE A 518 -5.09 -31.51 5.03
CA PHE A 518 -6.15 -32.45 5.38
C PHE A 518 -6.05 -33.71 4.50
N ILE A 519 -5.90 -34.88 5.13
CA ILE A 519 -5.86 -36.19 4.46
C ILE A 519 -7.12 -37.00 4.73
N ARG A 520 -7.45 -37.88 3.78
CA ARG A 520 -8.55 -38.85 3.86
C ARG A 520 -8.02 -40.24 4.22
N TYR A 521 -8.76 -40.98 5.03
CA TYR A 521 -8.46 -42.40 5.29
C TYR A 521 -8.83 -43.28 4.09
N LYS A 522 -7.98 -44.28 3.81
CA LYS A 522 -8.23 -45.31 2.78
C LYS A 522 -9.55 -46.03 3.14
N HIS A 523 -10.41 -46.24 2.14
CA HIS A 523 -11.74 -46.90 2.27
C HIS A 523 -12.89 -46.14 2.98
N GLN A 524 -12.73 -44.88 3.37
CA GLN A 524 -13.88 -44.05 3.80
C GLN A 524 -14.56 -43.36 2.62
N ARG A 525 -15.87 -43.60 2.46
CA ARG A 525 -16.75 -42.95 1.45
C ARG A 525 -17.25 -41.55 1.89
N LYS A 526 -17.38 -41.32 3.20
CA LYS A 526 -17.58 -40.04 3.90
C LYS A 526 -16.97 -40.15 5.29
N GLY A 527 -16.13 -39.19 5.70
CA GLY A 527 -15.45 -39.25 6.98
C GLY A 527 -14.66 -37.99 7.33
N THR A 528 -14.36 -37.85 8.63
CA THR A 528 -13.61 -36.77 9.24
C THR A 528 -12.18 -36.71 8.68
N TYR A 529 -11.75 -35.56 8.16
CA TYR A 529 -10.39 -35.39 7.67
C TYR A 529 -9.40 -35.32 8.83
N GLN A 530 -8.28 -36.05 8.71
CA GLN A 530 -7.16 -35.89 9.64
C GLN A 530 -6.32 -34.69 9.23
N LYS A 531 -6.04 -33.80 10.20
CA LYS A 531 -5.09 -32.71 10.00
C LYS A 531 -3.67 -33.25 10.07
N ILE A 532 -2.85 -32.85 9.12
CA ILE A 532 -1.41 -33.12 9.10
C ILE A 532 -0.64 -31.83 8.83
N TYR A 533 0.67 -31.88 9.08
CA TYR A 533 1.61 -30.81 8.83
C TYR A 533 2.79 -31.34 8.03
N VAL A 534 3.56 -30.44 7.43
CA VAL A 534 4.82 -30.77 6.76
C VAL A 534 5.94 -30.02 7.46
N ALA A 535 6.91 -30.75 8.00
CA ALA A 535 8.17 -30.21 8.49
C ALA A 535 9.11 -30.03 7.30
N ILE A 536 9.69 -28.84 7.21
CA ILE A 536 10.62 -28.45 6.15
C ILE A 536 11.98 -28.22 6.79
N PHE A 537 12.95 -29.04 6.41
CA PHE A 537 14.34 -28.91 6.78
C PHE A 537 15.10 -28.29 5.61
N VAL A 538 15.85 -27.22 5.85
CA VAL A 538 16.64 -26.56 4.81
C VAL A 538 18.09 -26.46 5.23
N CYS A 539 19.00 -26.97 4.40
CA CYS A 539 20.43 -26.90 4.62
C CYS A 539 20.95 -25.47 4.42
N LEU A 540 21.70 -24.96 5.40
CA LEU A 540 22.27 -23.61 5.37
C LEU A 540 23.38 -23.45 4.31
N ALA A 541 24.14 -24.51 4.01
CA ALA A 541 25.25 -24.48 3.06
C ALA A 541 24.78 -24.66 1.60
N SER A 542 24.02 -25.72 1.31
CA SER A 542 23.64 -26.08 -0.07
C SER A 542 22.24 -25.61 -0.50
N LYS A 543 21.46 -25.03 0.42
CA LYS A 543 20.02 -24.73 0.22
C LYS A 543 19.15 -25.96 -0.09
N ALA A 544 19.67 -27.17 0.10
CA ALA A 544 18.90 -28.40 -0.05
C ALA A 544 17.70 -28.42 0.89
N VAL A 545 16.56 -28.92 0.41
CA VAL A 545 15.30 -29.03 1.14
C VAL A 545 14.99 -30.50 1.40
N HIS A 546 14.52 -30.81 2.61
CA HIS A 546 13.92 -32.10 2.94
C HIS A 546 12.54 -31.87 3.56
N LEU A 547 11.55 -32.63 3.11
CA LEU A 547 10.15 -32.51 3.48
C LEU A 547 9.70 -33.79 4.18
N GLU A 548 9.07 -33.64 5.34
CA GLU A 548 8.51 -34.77 6.07
C GLU A 548 7.11 -34.49 6.60
N ILE A 549 6.25 -35.51 6.56
CA ILE A 549 4.89 -35.42 7.09
C ILE A 549 4.95 -35.55 8.61
N VAL A 550 4.15 -34.72 9.29
CA VAL A 550 3.97 -34.77 10.74
C VAL A 550 2.47 -34.88 11.04
N SER A 551 2.09 -35.91 11.79
CA SER A 551 0.69 -36.20 12.12
C SER A 551 0.07 -35.20 13.07
N ASP A 552 0.86 -34.62 13.98
CA ASP A 552 0.42 -33.64 14.96
C ASP A 552 1.58 -32.75 15.41
N LEU A 553 1.29 -31.79 16.28
CA LEU A 553 2.26 -30.82 16.80
C LEU A 553 2.71 -31.22 18.21
N THR A 554 3.14 -32.48 18.39
CA THR A 554 3.68 -33.01 19.65
C THR A 554 5.18 -33.29 19.57
N THR A 555 5.86 -33.29 20.72
CA THR A 555 7.29 -33.58 20.82
C THR A 555 7.64 -34.96 20.28
N ASP A 556 6.80 -35.97 20.51
CA ASP A 556 7.02 -37.33 20.03
C ASP A 556 6.92 -37.45 18.51
N ALA A 557 5.93 -36.78 17.90
CA ALA A 557 5.84 -36.70 16.45
C ALA A 557 7.04 -35.96 15.85
N PHE A 558 7.51 -34.90 16.51
CA PHE A 558 8.73 -34.19 16.09
C PHE A 558 9.98 -35.07 16.21
N LEU A 559 10.22 -35.74 17.33
CA LEU A 559 11.37 -36.63 17.52
C LEU A 559 11.39 -37.75 16.47
N THR A 560 10.23 -38.32 16.16
CA THR A 560 10.11 -39.35 15.11
C THR A 560 10.43 -38.75 13.73
N THR A 561 9.99 -37.52 13.47
CA THR A 561 10.30 -36.78 12.24
C THR A 561 11.80 -36.47 12.12
N LEU A 562 12.42 -36.02 13.21
CA LEU A 562 13.85 -35.75 13.27
C LEU A 562 14.67 -37.02 13.06
N LYS A 563 14.26 -38.15 13.65
CA LYS A 563 14.89 -39.47 13.40
C LYS A 563 14.80 -39.86 11.93
N ARG A 564 13.65 -39.69 11.28
CA ARG A 564 13.48 -39.95 9.84
C ARG A 564 14.38 -39.06 8.98
N PHE A 565 14.48 -37.78 9.32
CA PHE A 565 15.38 -36.83 8.65
C PHE A 565 16.84 -37.26 8.81
N VAL A 566 17.30 -37.49 10.04
CA VAL A 566 18.68 -37.89 10.35
C VAL A 566 19.04 -39.21 9.66
N ALA A 567 18.13 -40.18 9.63
CA ALA A 567 18.34 -41.46 8.95
C ALA A 567 18.54 -41.31 7.44
N ARG A 568 17.94 -40.30 6.79
CA ARG A 568 18.07 -40.07 5.34
C ARG A 568 19.16 -39.08 4.96
N ARG A 569 19.44 -38.09 5.81
CA ARG A 569 20.31 -36.94 5.50
C ARG A 569 21.59 -36.89 6.33
N GLY A 570 21.71 -37.77 7.32
CA GLY A 570 22.81 -37.76 8.27
C GLY A 570 22.52 -36.89 9.49
N LYS A 571 23.37 -37.05 10.51
CA LYS A 571 23.24 -36.35 11.79
C LYS A 571 23.65 -34.88 11.64
N CYS A 572 22.77 -33.98 12.08
CA CYS A 572 23.05 -32.56 12.12
C CYS A 572 23.86 -32.20 13.37
N ALA A 573 24.71 -31.18 13.27
CA ALA A 573 25.38 -30.56 14.42
C ALA A 573 24.49 -29.48 15.04
N THR A 574 23.77 -28.70 14.21
CA THR A 574 22.89 -27.64 14.68
C THR A 574 21.55 -27.63 13.96
N VAL A 575 20.47 -27.41 14.71
CA VAL A 575 19.12 -27.16 14.19
C VAL A 575 18.67 -25.76 14.61
N SER A 576 18.18 -24.96 13.67
CA SER A 576 17.74 -23.58 13.90
C SER A 576 16.26 -23.37 13.62
N SER A 577 15.56 -22.60 14.47
CA SER A 577 14.14 -22.27 14.30
C SER A 577 13.80 -20.82 14.70
N ASP A 578 12.63 -20.34 14.28
CA ASP A 578 12.16 -18.97 14.52
C ASP A 578 11.79 -18.63 15.98
N ASN A 579 11.89 -17.35 16.34
CA ASN A 579 11.55 -16.81 17.68
C ASN A 579 10.27 -15.97 17.67
N ALA A 580 9.18 -16.51 18.20
CA ALA A 580 7.84 -15.93 18.06
C ALA A 580 7.46 -14.86 19.11
N LYS A 581 8.39 -14.24 19.86
CA LYS A 581 8.05 -13.16 20.82
C LYS A 581 7.33 -11.95 20.19
N ASN A 582 7.31 -11.81 18.86
CA ASN A 582 6.65 -10.70 18.14
C ASN A 582 5.20 -10.96 17.70
N PHE A 583 4.63 -12.16 17.89
CA PHE A 583 3.28 -12.48 17.42
C PHE A 583 2.20 -12.18 18.47
N VAL A 584 1.83 -10.89 18.59
CA VAL A 584 0.75 -10.43 19.48
C VAL A 584 -0.66 -10.81 18.97
N GLY A 585 -0.76 -11.58 17.86
CA GLY A 585 -2.05 -11.96 17.26
C GLY A 585 -2.10 -13.32 16.54
N ALA A 586 -1.14 -14.23 16.78
CA ALA A 586 -1.10 -15.49 16.03
C ALA A 586 -2.08 -16.58 16.53
N ASN A 587 -2.57 -17.34 15.55
CA ASN A 587 -3.39 -18.55 15.62
C ASN A 587 -2.97 -19.52 16.76
N ARG A 588 -3.94 -20.21 17.39
CA ARG A 588 -3.71 -21.18 18.48
C ARG A 588 -2.70 -22.27 18.09
N GLU A 589 -2.70 -22.69 16.83
CA GLU A 589 -1.77 -23.71 16.30
C GLU A 589 -0.33 -23.18 16.13
N LEU A 590 -0.16 -21.93 15.70
CA LEU A 590 1.17 -21.29 15.63
C LEU A 590 1.79 -21.11 17.03
N LYS A 591 0.95 -20.87 18.05
CA LYS A 591 1.38 -20.87 19.45
C LYS A 591 1.78 -22.26 19.94
N ARG A 592 1.08 -23.33 19.52
CA ARG A 592 1.42 -24.73 19.84
C ARG A 592 2.76 -25.17 19.23
N LEU A 593 2.93 -24.91 17.94
CA LEU A 593 4.22 -25.08 17.23
C LEU A 593 5.36 -24.34 17.94
N HIS A 594 5.11 -23.08 18.32
CA HIS A 594 6.10 -22.29 19.02
C HIS A 594 6.43 -22.84 20.42
N ASN A 595 5.43 -23.32 21.17
CA ASN A 595 5.67 -23.90 22.49
C ASN A 595 6.53 -25.16 22.40
N LEU A 596 6.28 -26.03 21.41
CA LEU A 596 7.12 -27.22 21.14
C LEU A 596 8.59 -26.85 20.86
N LEU A 597 8.83 -25.76 20.12
CA LEU A 597 10.18 -25.32 19.72
C LEU A 597 10.89 -24.43 20.76
N LYS A 598 10.17 -23.87 21.76
CA LYS A 598 10.71 -22.88 22.72
C LYS A 598 10.82 -23.41 24.14
N PHE A 599 9.86 -24.21 24.58
CA PHE A 599 9.99 -25.01 25.78
C PHE A 599 10.38 -26.38 25.28
N SER A 600 11.68 -26.65 25.25
CA SER A 600 12.10 -28.04 25.22
C SER A 600 11.46 -28.69 26.43
N GLU A 601 10.44 -29.53 26.22
CA GLU A 601 10.15 -30.58 27.20
C GLU A 601 11.49 -31.23 27.55
N GLU A 602 11.74 -31.53 28.82
CA GLU A 602 13.02 -32.13 29.28
C GLU A 602 13.43 -33.29 28.38
N LYS A 603 12.45 -34.04 27.87
CA LYS A 603 12.58 -35.11 26.88
C LYS A 603 13.27 -34.69 25.57
N LEU A 604 12.89 -33.57 24.95
CA LEU A 604 13.51 -33.10 23.70
C LEU A 604 14.93 -32.58 23.95
N SER A 605 15.12 -31.78 25.01
CA SER A 605 16.44 -31.26 25.37
C SER A 605 17.41 -32.38 25.70
N SER A 606 16.95 -33.37 26.49
CA SER A 606 17.71 -34.56 26.87
C SER A 606 18.09 -35.39 25.64
N TYR A 607 17.13 -35.64 24.73
CA TYR A 607 17.41 -36.36 23.47
C TYR A 607 18.45 -35.63 22.61
N LEU A 608 18.23 -34.35 22.33
CA LEU A 608 19.16 -33.55 21.51
C LEU A 608 20.55 -33.48 22.13
N SER A 609 20.63 -33.33 23.46
CA SER A 609 21.90 -33.31 24.20
C SER A 609 22.60 -34.67 24.16
N SER A 610 21.85 -35.78 24.34
CA SER A 610 22.39 -37.15 24.22
C SER A 610 22.92 -37.44 22.82
N GLU A 611 22.29 -36.83 21.81
CA GLU A 611 22.72 -36.89 20.44
C GLU A 611 23.73 -35.79 20.08
N GLY A 612 24.15 -34.90 20.98
CA GLY A 612 25.09 -33.82 20.65
C GLY A 612 24.59 -32.86 19.55
N ILE A 613 23.28 -32.70 19.42
CA ILE A 613 22.63 -31.76 18.48
C ILE A 613 22.33 -30.46 19.23
N SER A 614 22.90 -29.35 18.75
CA SER A 614 22.65 -28.03 19.33
C SER A 614 21.41 -27.38 18.71
N TRP A 615 20.50 -26.91 19.56
CA TRP A 615 19.29 -26.19 19.13
C TRP A 615 19.45 -24.69 19.28
N ASN A 616 19.28 -23.95 18.18
CA ASN A 616 19.46 -22.50 18.13
C ASN A 616 18.14 -21.79 17.78
N SER A 617 17.60 -21.01 18.73
CA SER A 617 16.48 -20.11 18.46
C SER A 617 16.98 -18.78 17.92
N MET A 618 16.39 -18.27 16.84
CA MET A 618 16.83 -16.98 16.29
C MET A 618 16.63 -15.81 17.28
N PRO A 619 17.44 -14.74 17.20
CA PRO A 619 17.19 -13.53 17.97
C PRO A 619 15.84 -12.87 17.59
N PRO A 620 15.08 -12.30 18.55
CA PRO A 620 13.85 -11.57 18.22
C PRO A 620 14.16 -10.42 17.24
N ARG A 621 13.33 -10.27 16.19
CA ARG A 621 13.45 -9.21 15.15
C ARG A 621 14.65 -9.35 14.19
N ALA A 622 15.17 -10.56 13.99
CA ALA A 622 16.23 -10.84 13.02
C ALA A 622 15.75 -11.75 11.85
N PRO A 623 14.80 -11.28 11.00
CA PRO A 623 14.23 -12.10 9.91
C PRO A 623 15.25 -12.49 8.83
N ASN A 624 16.39 -11.80 8.76
CA ASN A 624 17.49 -12.13 7.86
C ASN A 624 18.10 -13.52 8.11
N PHE A 625 17.95 -14.08 9.31
CA PHE A 625 18.42 -15.43 9.63
C PHE A 625 17.44 -16.52 9.15
N GLY A 626 16.13 -16.23 9.07
CA GLY A 626 15.09 -17.22 8.74
C GLY A 626 14.59 -17.21 7.31
N GLY A 627 15.02 -16.23 6.51
CA GLY A 627 14.58 -16.09 5.11
C GLY A 627 14.81 -17.32 4.23
N LEU A 628 15.75 -18.21 4.58
CA LEU A 628 16.07 -19.40 3.78
C LEU A 628 14.96 -20.47 3.88
N TRP A 629 14.51 -20.81 5.10
CA TRP A 629 13.42 -21.77 5.28
C TRP A 629 12.05 -21.16 5.02
N GLU A 630 11.83 -19.86 5.29
CA GLU A 630 10.62 -19.15 4.86
C GLU A 630 10.45 -19.20 3.31
N ALA A 631 11.55 -19.00 2.57
CA ALA A 631 11.56 -19.15 1.12
C ALA A 631 11.30 -20.60 0.67
N GLY A 632 11.81 -21.57 1.44
CA GLY A 632 11.51 -23.00 1.29
C GLY A 632 10.02 -23.30 1.42
N VAL A 633 9.38 -22.83 2.50
CA VAL A 633 7.92 -22.95 2.73
C VAL A 633 7.12 -22.32 1.60
N LYS A 634 7.51 -21.11 1.15
CA LYS A 634 6.84 -20.41 0.04
C LYS A 634 6.93 -21.23 -1.26
N SER A 635 8.10 -21.77 -1.56
CA SER A 635 8.33 -22.59 -2.76
C SER A 635 7.53 -23.90 -2.69
N PHE A 636 7.54 -24.59 -1.54
CA PHE A 636 6.74 -25.80 -1.33
C PHE A 636 5.25 -25.55 -1.56
N LYS A 637 4.67 -24.52 -0.91
CA LYS A 637 3.24 -24.18 -1.07
C LYS A 637 2.88 -23.87 -2.52
N PHE A 638 3.78 -23.21 -3.26
CA PHE A 638 3.57 -22.89 -4.67
C PHE A 638 3.42 -24.15 -5.53
N TYR A 639 4.34 -25.11 -5.39
CA TYR A 639 4.27 -26.37 -6.15
C TYR A 639 3.11 -27.26 -5.69
N LEU A 640 2.88 -27.38 -4.38
CA LEU A 640 1.79 -28.18 -3.84
C LEU A 640 0.42 -27.71 -4.34
N LYS A 641 0.19 -26.39 -4.37
CA LYS A 641 -1.07 -25.83 -4.88
C LYS A 641 -1.29 -26.15 -6.36
N ARG A 642 -0.23 -26.19 -7.17
CA ARG A 642 -0.30 -26.49 -8.61
C ARG A 642 -0.47 -27.98 -8.89
N ALA A 643 0.21 -28.83 -8.12
CA ALA A 643 0.13 -30.28 -8.28
C ALA A 643 -1.22 -30.85 -7.81
N VAL A 644 -1.79 -30.30 -6.73
CA VAL A 644 -2.95 -30.92 -6.03
C VAL A 644 -4.21 -30.07 -6.11
N GLY A 645 -4.11 -28.74 -6.24
CA GLY A 645 -5.25 -27.85 -6.17
C GLY A 645 -6.03 -28.01 -4.85
N ASN A 646 -7.31 -28.40 -4.96
CA ASN A 646 -8.21 -28.66 -3.82
C ASN A 646 -8.47 -30.16 -3.56
N LEU A 647 -7.79 -31.06 -4.29
CA LEU A 647 -8.00 -32.50 -4.18
C LEU A 647 -7.74 -33.01 -2.76
N LYS A 648 -8.58 -33.96 -2.32
CA LYS A 648 -8.49 -34.58 -0.99
C LYS A 648 -7.78 -35.92 -1.11
N MET A 649 -6.48 -35.91 -0.84
CA MET A 649 -5.60 -37.06 -1.01
C MET A 649 -5.59 -37.98 0.23
N THR A 650 -5.27 -39.24 -0.01
CA THR A 650 -4.84 -40.21 1.01
C THR A 650 -3.41 -39.89 1.47
N LEU A 651 -2.97 -40.54 2.56
CA LEU A 651 -1.62 -40.36 3.08
C LEU A 651 -0.53 -40.78 2.07
N GLU A 652 -0.73 -41.88 1.35
CA GLU A 652 0.22 -42.40 0.35
C GLU A 652 0.36 -41.45 -0.85
N GLU A 653 -0.77 -40.94 -1.35
CA GLU A 653 -0.80 -39.92 -2.42
C GLU A 653 -0.11 -38.63 -1.97
N PHE A 654 -0.41 -38.14 -0.76
CA PHE A 654 0.22 -36.94 -0.22
C PHE A 654 1.73 -37.12 -0.06
N LEU A 655 2.18 -38.27 0.47
CA LEU A 655 3.59 -38.59 0.62
C LEU A 655 4.32 -38.63 -0.73
N THR A 656 3.69 -39.19 -1.76
CA THR A 656 4.25 -39.26 -3.11
C THR A 656 4.46 -37.86 -3.68
N ILE A 657 3.43 -37.01 -3.61
CA ILE A 657 3.49 -35.63 -4.12
C ILE A 657 4.56 -34.80 -3.41
N ILE A 658 4.65 -34.86 -2.07
CA ILE A 658 5.68 -34.08 -1.37
C ILE A 658 7.08 -34.57 -1.71
N THR A 659 7.27 -35.86 -1.96
CA THR A 659 8.57 -36.43 -2.32
C THR A 659 8.98 -35.97 -3.73
N GLN A 660 8.03 -35.93 -4.67
CA GLN A 660 8.25 -35.34 -6.00
C GLN A 660 8.57 -33.84 -5.91
N ILE A 661 7.85 -33.08 -5.08
CA ILE A 661 8.12 -31.66 -4.86
C ILE A 661 9.50 -31.46 -4.21
N GLU A 662 9.90 -32.29 -3.26
CA GLU A 662 11.26 -32.28 -2.69
C GLU A 662 12.31 -32.45 -3.80
N GLY A 663 12.09 -33.40 -4.72
CA GLY A 663 12.94 -33.59 -5.90
C GLY A 663 13.04 -32.34 -6.78
N ILE A 664 11.89 -31.72 -7.09
CA ILE A 664 11.82 -30.49 -7.89
C ILE A 664 12.53 -29.33 -7.19
N LEU A 665 12.34 -29.16 -5.87
CA LEU A 665 13.00 -28.08 -5.14
C LEU A 665 14.53 -28.25 -5.14
N ASN A 666 15.01 -29.49 -5.07
CA ASN A 666 16.43 -29.81 -5.08
C ASN A 666 17.04 -29.90 -6.49
N SER A 667 16.25 -29.87 -7.56
CA SER A 667 16.76 -29.79 -8.94
C SER A 667 16.94 -28.36 -9.46
N ARG A 668 16.61 -27.35 -8.65
CA ARG A 668 16.71 -25.94 -9.03
C ARG A 668 18.17 -25.46 -9.02
N PRO A 669 18.57 -24.63 -10.00
CA PRO A 669 19.86 -23.94 -9.98
C PRO A 669 20.10 -23.12 -8.70
N ILE A 670 21.28 -23.26 -8.09
CA ILE A 670 21.65 -22.48 -6.88
C ILE A 670 22.03 -21.04 -7.24
N THR A 671 22.48 -20.84 -8.47
CA THR A 671 22.82 -19.56 -9.11
C THR A 671 21.88 -19.28 -10.29
N PRO A 672 21.75 -18.01 -10.72
CA PRO A 672 21.13 -17.68 -11.99
C PRO A 672 21.77 -18.47 -13.14
N LEU A 673 20.96 -18.90 -14.10
CA LEU A 673 21.46 -19.53 -15.33
C LEU A 673 22.14 -18.46 -16.18
N SER A 674 23.30 -18.81 -16.74
CA SER A 674 23.97 -17.98 -17.73
C SER A 674 23.26 -18.08 -19.08
N GLU A 675 23.38 -17.03 -19.88
CA GLU A 675 22.95 -17.01 -21.28
C GLU A 675 24.08 -17.46 -22.23
N ASP A 676 25.30 -17.67 -21.70
CA ASP A 676 26.45 -18.16 -22.45
C ASP A 676 26.36 -19.69 -22.62
N ILE A 677 26.63 -20.18 -23.84
CA ILE A 677 26.57 -21.60 -24.21
C ILE A 677 27.85 -22.32 -23.75
N ASP A 678 28.95 -21.60 -23.61
CA ASP A 678 30.24 -22.15 -23.18
C ASP A 678 30.37 -22.21 -21.65
N ASP A 679 29.36 -21.75 -20.91
CA ASP A 679 29.35 -21.79 -19.45
C ASP A 679 29.12 -23.20 -18.89
N LEU A 680 29.71 -23.46 -17.73
CA LEU A 680 29.65 -24.77 -17.07
C LEU A 680 28.23 -25.13 -16.60
N GLU A 681 27.93 -26.43 -16.53
CA GLU A 681 26.65 -26.93 -16.02
C GLU A 681 26.37 -26.40 -14.60
N VAL A 682 25.15 -25.90 -14.39
CA VAL A 682 24.79 -25.24 -13.14
C VAL A 682 24.64 -26.23 -11.99
N LEU A 683 25.20 -25.88 -10.83
CA LEU A 683 25.00 -26.66 -9.62
C LEU A 683 23.58 -26.50 -9.08
N THR A 684 23.03 -27.63 -8.65
CA THR A 684 21.73 -27.76 -7.99
C THR A 684 21.93 -28.40 -6.62
N PRO A 685 21.03 -28.23 -5.64
CA PRO A 685 21.16 -28.92 -4.36
C PRO A 685 21.25 -30.44 -4.51
N GLY A 686 20.62 -31.02 -5.54
CA GLY A 686 20.71 -32.44 -5.90
C GLY A 686 22.14 -32.93 -6.10
N HIS A 687 23.02 -32.11 -6.71
CA HIS A 687 24.44 -32.45 -6.87
C HIS A 687 25.13 -32.72 -5.54
N PHE A 688 24.79 -31.95 -4.50
CA PHE A 688 25.35 -32.14 -3.16
C PHE A 688 24.74 -33.33 -2.42
N LEU A 689 23.53 -33.75 -2.78
CA LEU A 689 22.82 -34.85 -2.11
C LEU A 689 23.13 -36.22 -2.69
N ILE A 690 23.21 -36.31 -4.02
CA ILE A 690 23.33 -37.59 -4.73
C ILE A 690 24.43 -37.58 -5.81
N GLY A 691 25.24 -36.52 -5.89
CA GLY A 691 26.33 -36.39 -6.87
C GLY A 691 25.90 -36.02 -8.29
N ARG A 692 24.60 -35.76 -8.52
CA ARG A 692 24.01 -35.41 -9.83
C ARG A 692 22.69 -34.63 -9.68
N PRO A 693 22.16 -34.00 -10.73
CA PRO A 693 20.83 -33.41 -10.68
C PRO A 693 19.76 -34.45 -10.33
N ILE A 694 18.75 -34.06 -9.56
CA ILE A 694 17.57 -34.91 -9.33
C ILE A 694 16.64 -34.77 -10.53
N THR A 695 16.47 -35.86 -11.27
CA THR A 695 15.52 -35.97 -12.38
C THR A 695 14.29 -36.77 -11.93
N SER A 696 13.10 -36.17 -12.05
CA SER A 696 11.84 -36.88 -11.78
C SER A 696 11.51 -37.84 -12.91
N ILE A 697 10.79 -38.93 -12.60
CA ILE A 697 10.18 -39.80 -13.61
C ILE A 697 9.17 -38.96 -14.40
N SER A 698 9.30 -38.90 -15.72
CA SER A 698 8.34 -38.22 -16.59
C SER A 698 6.99 -38.92 -16.49
N GLU A 699 5.96 -38.20 -16.06
CA GLU A 699 4.59 -38.71 -16.16
C GLU A 699 4.18 -38.76 -17.63
N PRO A 700 3.45 -39.80 -18.07
CA PRO A 700 2.98 -39.89 -19.44
C PRO A 700 2.11 -38.69 -19.78
N ASN A 701 2.20 -38.19 -21.01
CA ASN A 701 1.33 -37.13 -21.48
C ASN A 701 -0.12 -37.64 -21.50
N LEU A 702 -0.99 -37.08 -20.65
CA LEU A 702 -2.39 -37.45 -20.53
C LEU A 702 -3.32 -36.54 -21.34
N LEU A 703 -2.79 -35.61 -22.14
CA LEU A 703 -3.59 -34.67 -22.95
C LEU A 703 -4.52 -35.40 -23.95
N ASP A 704 -4.14 -36.61 -24.39
CA ASP A 704 -4.94 -37.42 -25.34
C ASP A 704 -5.96 -38.35 -24.64
N LYS A 705 -6.01 -38.36 -23.30
CA LYS A 705 -7.02 -39.14 -22.56
C LYS A 705 -8.21 -38.25 -22.19
N THR A 706 -9.40 -38.68 -22.59
CA THR A 706 -10.66 -38.04 -22.18
C THR A 706 -10.83 -38.15 -20.66
N GLU A 707 -11.10 -37.03 -20.00
CA GLU A 707 -11.24 -36.89 -18.54
C GLU A 707 -12.28 -37.85 -17.90
N ASN A 708 -13.16 -38.45 -18.72
CA ASN A 708 -14.24 -39.33 -18.29
C ASN A 708 -13.90 -40.83 -18.25
N THR A 709 -12.65 -41.24 -18.45
CA THR A 709 -12.25 -42.66 -18.33
C THR A 709 -11.81 -43.03 -16.91
N LEU A 710 -12.74 -42.96 -15.95
CA LEU A 710 -12.59 -43.70 -14.70
C LEU A 710 -12.95 -45.17 -14.95
N SER A 711 -11.97 -46.01 -15.29
CA SER A 711 -12.09 -47.44 -15.02
C SER A 711 -12.09 -47.61 -13.50
N ARG A 712 -13.20 -48.11 -12.95
CA ARG A 712 -13.37 -48.41 -11.52
C ARG A 712 -12.34 -49.40 -11.00
#